data_AF-A0A1V6FB73-F1
#
_entry.id   AF-A0A1V6FB73-F1
#
_cell.length_a   1.000
_cell.length_b   1.000
_cell.length_c   1.000
_cell.angle_alpha   90.00
_cell.angle_beta   90.00
_cell.angle_gamma   90.00
#
_symmetry.space_group_name_H-M   'P 1'
#
loop_
_entity.id
_entity.type
_entity.pdbx_description
1 polymer ?
#
loop_
_entity_poly.entity_id
_entity_poly.type
_entity_poly.pdbx_seq_one_letter_code
_entity_poly.pdbx_strand_id
1 'polypeptide(L)'
;MFYNLIVKDYCNMKKMKMALLGVLLLAGCNNTTSSLSSTPENSFSTSEIASEVTSSAEDSATSEDISIPDPVYLDYIVLDTTAVKTEFYYDETFTAEGLIVTAYFTDDSFSVVSDFGVSAPTFELGLRDVSVSYTFENITKVATYQIEIKDRLGPTDCIINSVFNKEVSNQVVYLNESEYIEFKALENYEDVLDVQVALNSYVTNVTYNAADRHLSWLVTDGVSSATYYVTINVREAFGASTFVSGYGSNDYITWSYLYDGYHINKTSSFGSATYYYADGKAIIGKSYEVSFNVSLDELEENAEFKVELLSETGYMIRFVCRVASDLSLTFLSDRYDGEFMNYLTHKAALDNKAMHWKIIVFNNVARWIVDNELIYERAVYESRESSFCISAGKLSATISQIDHLLDTNTVSANFNYYNEIANTLIPNFGKLTNGNGWNLDKVIYENNNYIINQDLSSSSRTAGALYTHGSQVYGSRFGVKGTVRIYDTKTTGGAASKVEFQVYMNASNYIKFYLYRYSTTNNSLYIEGMNSQLGKIPLTRIMNNTFEAGTDITLNYEVLFDLGNIYFVIDNELVHYYQSGWRKAGYAFGVLQYAKTTWSNTEIFDYNNTYDEAYLFKDQLNALRNRNNAFLSDDYFVNTSSDMYVKEDYTTGFSQVMIEGEPLANDYYVFGGRLINYQARAWGQAEITIYSDDYHSYRYVLEKTDRGEFQVFTEYKNVDGTNWLGRKNVIAPHSRNKNFMTFEVVVNADSVYLLINNLIYHSYVSENDFIPRYVQIGGRATYVAFCDGYYKYMEASEMSDYIATLKEYEYISPYTNRIDSLAAKYASATPGGTLFLGSSTIDFWSTWATDCALTDGVTGYNVGIGGTLVEDWFYAYDKLVKPFNASRFVIFVGGNNINANGDTAEYTANLLDQFILKIHQEFPDSEIYYIYSLPTPSNYANGVYTYEYGQLIVRMKEICATRDYVTGVDMEAALSQDGNPIPGYFLSDGIHMSEAGYAAWTKVVRKEIFKYLD
;
A
#
# COMPACT_ATOMS: atom_id res chain seq x y z
N MET A 1 2.15 -33.55 -8.02
CA MET A 1 3.05 -34.71 -8.20
C MET A 1 4.16 -34.28 -9.16
N PHE A 2 5.36 -34.00 -8.64
CA PHE A 2 6.63 -33.67 -9.34
C PHE A 2 6.55 -32.65 -10.52
N TYR A 3 7.15 -31.46 -10.48
CA TYR A 3 8.37 -31.00 -9.78
C TYR A 3 9.65 -31.74 -10.20
N ASN A 4 10.21 -31.28 -11.32
CA ASN A 4 11.61 -31.41 -11.79
C ASN A 4 11.72 -30.53 -13.05
N LEU A 5 12.73 -29.67 -13.24
CA LEU A 5 13.81 -29.23 -12.35
C LEU A 5 14.26 -27.83 -12.83
N ILE A 6 14.74 -26.96 -11.92
CA ILE A 6 15.20 -25.59 -12.24
C ILE A 6 16.70 -25.62 -12.61
N VAL A 7 17.20 -24.50 -13.15
CA VAL A 7 18.62 -24.12 -13.35
C VAL A 7 19.31 -24.68 -14.60
N LYS A 8 19.32 -23.87 -15.67
CA LYS A 8 20.57 -23.25 -16.12
C LYS A 8 20.40 -21.99 -16.97
N ASP A 9 20.77 -20.88 -16.36
CA ASP A 9 21.47 -19.67 -16.84
C ASP A 9 21.29 -19.19 -18.29
N TYR A 10 20.89 -17.93 -18.50
CA TYR A 10 21.75 -16.72 -18.34
C TYR A 10 22.97 -16.68 -19.30
N CYS A 11 22.71 -16.40 -20.58
CA CYS A 11 23.70 -15.70 -21.41
C CYS A 11 23.07 -14.87 -22.53
N ASN A 12 23.68 -13.71 -22.80
CA ASN A 12 23.59 -12.94 -24.05
C ASN A 12 22.26 -12.24 -24.44
N MET A 13 21.72 -11.44 -23.52
CA MET A 13 21.38 -10.06 -23.92
C MET A 13 22.60 -9.16 -23.69
N LYS A 14 23.30 -8.76 -24.77
CA LYS A 14 23.99 -7.46 -24.88
C LYS A 14 24.56 -7.20 -26.28
N LYS A 15 24.34 -5.96 -26.76
CA LYS A 15 24.79 -5.34 -28.02
C LYS A 15 23.94 -5.63 -29.28
N MET A 16 23.53 -4.66 -30.12
CA MET A 16 22.89 -3.33 -29.90
C MET A 16 22.81 -2.56 -31.23
N LYS A 17 21.60 -2.12 -31.61
CA LYS A 17 21.23 -1.04 -32.56
C LYS A 17 21.56 -1.16 -34.07
N MET A 18 20.54 -0.78 -34.86
CA MET A 18 20.57 -0.03 -36.14
C MET A 18 21.07 -0.78 -37.40
N ALA A 19 20.61 -0.47 -38.63
CA ALA A 19 19.76 0.66 -39.06
C ALA A 19 18.72 0.31 -40.16
N LEU A 20 17.59 1.03 -40.11
CA LEU A 20 16.75 1.64 -41.18
C LEU A 20 16.41 0.95 -42.53
N LEU A 21 15.12 1.13 -42.87
CA LEU A 21 14.50 1.44 -44.18
C LEU A 21 14.67 0.49 -45.39
N GLY A 22 13.54 0.12 -46.00
CA GLY A 22 13.45 -0.39 -47.37
C GLY A 22 12.65 0.57 -48.27
N VAL A 23 12.19 0.09 -49.44
CA VAL A 23 11.09 0.71 -50.23
C VAL A 23 10.40 -0.37 -51.08
N LEU A 24 9.21 -0.07 -51.61
CA LEU A 24 8.27 -0.99 -52.26
C LEU A 24 8.07 -0.67 -53.77
N LEU A 25 7.54 -1.66 -54.52
CA LEU A 25 6.78 -1.50 -55.80
C LEU A 25 7.61 -1.01 -57.02
N LEU A 26 7.22 -1.12 -58.30
CA LEU A 26 6.06 -1.65 -59.07
C LEU A 26 6.67 -2.21 -60.41
N ALA A 27 6.05 -2.98 -61.33
CA ALA A 27 4.69 -3.46 -61.58
C ALA A 27 4.73 -4.76 -62.43
N GLY A 28 3.56 -5.29 -62.88
CA GLY A 28 3.53 -6.26 -64.00
C GLY A 28 2.41 -7.30 -64.02
N CYS A 29 1.13 -6.91 -64.04
CA CYS A 29 0.01 -7.87 -64.14
C CYS A 29 -0.09 -8.50 -65.55
N ASN A 30 -0.35 -9.82 -65.63
CA ASN A 30 -1.60 -10.36 -66.19
C ASN A 30 -1.71 -11.91 -66.17
N ASN A 31 -2.77 -12.41 -65.53
CA ASN A 31 -3.78 -13.37 -66.04
C ASN A 31 -3.43 -14.16 -67.33
N THR A 32 -3.68 -15.48 -67.49
CA THR A 32 -4.80 -16.27 -66.91
C THR A 32 -4.61 -17.80 -67.04
N THR A 33 -4.73 -18.53 -65.92
CA THR A 33 -5.40 -19.85 -65.72
C THR A 33 -5.14 -21.11 -66.59
N SER A 34 -4.95 -22.22 -65.86
CA SER A 34 -5.33 -23.63 -66.17
C SER A 34 -4.35 -24.46 -67.03
N SER A 35 -4.07 -25.76 -66.74
CA SER A 35 -4.63 -26.67 -65.71
C SER A 35 -3.67 -27.84 -65.31
N LEU A 36 -4.09 -28.61 -64.28
CA LEU A 36 -3.76 -30.01 -63.94
C LEU A 36 -2.50 -30.40 -63.10
N SER A 37 -2.78 -30.56 -61.79
CA SER A 37 -2.54 -31.78 -60.97
C SER A 37 -1.12 -32.31 -60.62
N SER A 38 -0.54 -31.72 -59.56
CA SER A 38 -0.36 -32.34 -58.22
C SER A 38 0.35 -33.71 -57.98
N THR A 39 1.24 -33.68 -56.97
CA THR A 39 1.59 -34.71 -55.93
C THR A 39 2.42 -35.96 -56.31
N PRO A 40 3.26 -36.52 -55.38
CA PRO A 40 3.87 -35.92 -54.17
C PRO A 40 5.35 -36.32 -53.84
N GLU A 41 5.93 -35.59 -52.86
CA GLU A 41 6.83 -36.07 -51.78
C GLU A 41 8.35 -36.44 -51.93
N ASN A 42 9.09 -36.03 -50.87
CA ASN A 42 10.18 -36.70 -50.13
C ASN A 42 11.65 -36.81 -50.64
N SER A 43 12.46 -35.84 -50.18
CA SER A 43 13.51 -35.98 -49.12
C SER A 43 14.73 -36.94 -49.22
N PHE A 44 15.91 -36.34 -48.95
CA PHE A 44 17.04 -36.82 -48.09
C PHE A 44 18.06 -37.89 -48.55
N SER A 45 19.33 -37.42 -48.64
CA SER A 45 20.58 -37.97 -48.05
C SER A 45 21.16 -39.37 -48.40
N THR A 46 22.36 -39.34 -49.00
CA THR A 46 23.61 -40.09 -48.66
C THR A 46 23.60 -41.54 -48.14
N SER A 47 24.40 -42.41 -48.77
CA SER A 47 25.26 -43.42 -48.09
C SER A 47 26.29 -44.05 -49.06
N GLU A 48 27.23 -44.84 -48.53
CA GLU A 48 28.46 -45.33 -49.19
C GLU A 48 28.44 -46.85 -49.55
N ILE A 49 29.63 -47.39 -49.90
CA ILE A 49 30.07 -48.82 -49.87
C ILE A 49 29.86 -49.68 -51.14
N ALA A 50 30.86 -49.57 -52.04
CA ALA A 50 31.78 -50.63 -52.53
C ALA A 50 31.34 -52.04 -53.03
N SER A 51 32.20 -52.56 -53.93
CA SER A 51 32.65 -53.97 -54.14
C SER A 51 32.08 -54.86 -55.29
N GLU A 52 32.91 -54.98 -56.34
CA GLU A 52 33.57 -56.23 -56.82
C GLU A 52 33.09 -57.13 -58.00
N VAL A 53 33.61 -56.77 -59.21
CA VAL A 53 34.39 -57.56 -60.23
C VAL A 53 33.81 -58.71 -61.11
N THR A 54 34.41 -58.76 -62.32
CA THR A 54 34.56 -59.85 -63.33
C THR A 54 33.47 -60.01 -64.40
N SER A 55 33.77 -60.17 -65.69
CA SER A 55 35.01 -60.02 -66.52
C SER A 55 34.59 -60.04 -68.02
N SER A 56 35.36 -59.73 -69.08
CA SER A 56 36.76 -59.31 -69.39
C SER A 56 36.65 -58.37 -70.64
N ALA A 57 37.59 -58.03 -71.56
CA ALA A 57 39.02 -58.18 -71.94
C ALA A 57 39.24 -57.19 -73.13
N GLU A 58 40.38 -56.84 -73.76
CA GLU A 58 41.86 -56.86 -73.61
C GLU A 58 42.39 -56.09 -74.87
N ASP A 59 43.52 -55.37 -74.96
CA ASP A 59 44.54 -54.87 -74.02
C ASP A 59 45.41 -53.78 -74.72
N SER A 60 46.28 -53.09 -73.96
CA SER A 60 47.57 -52.46 -74.35
C SER A 60 47.69 -51.00 -74.85
N ALA A 61 48.84 -50.41 -74.48
CA ALA A 61 49.65 -49.38 -75.17
C ALA A 61 49.41 -47.85 -74.96
N THR A 62 49.98 -47.36 -73.86
CA THR A 62 50.62 -46.04 -73.59
C THR A 62 51.04 -45.09 -74.74
N SER A 63 50.90 -43.78 -74.50
CA SER A 63 51.90 -42.74 -74.86
C SER A 63 51.81 -41.50 -73.93
N GLU A 64 52.91 -40.79 -73.71
CA GLU A 64 52.93 -39.45 -73.09
C GLU A 64 52.55 -38.36 -74.11
N ASP A 65 51.99 -37.23 -73.67
CA ASP A 65 51.87 -36.02 -74.49
C ASP A 65 51.94 -34.73 -73.63
N ILE A 66 52.21 -33.59 -74.28
CA ILE A 66 52.63 -32.33 -73.64
C ILE A 66 51.43 -31.42 -73.36
N SER A 67 51.31 -30.94 -72.11
CA SER A 67 50.29 -29.95 -71.74
C SER A 67 50.57 -28.57 -72.35
N ILE A 68 49.54 -27.98 -72.95
CA ILE A 68 49.51 -26.60 -73.45
C ILE A 68 48.66 -25.79 -72.45
N PRO A 69 49.06 -24.59 -72.02
CA PRO A 69 48.23 -23.76 -71.13
C PRO A 69 46.89 -23.39 -71.79
N ASP A 70 45.81 -23.40 -71.00
CA ASP A 70 44.51 -22.92 -71.47
C ASP A 70 44.57 -21.42 -71.86
N PRO A 71 43.87 -21.02 -72.93
CA PRO A 71 43.84 -19.62 -73.38
C PRO A 71 43.11 -18.71 -72.38
N VAL A 72 43.69 -17.54 -72.11
CA VAL A 72 43.17 -16.54 -71.18
C VAL A 72 42.16 -15.63 -71.88
N TYR A 73 40.98 -15.49 -71.31
CA TYR A 73 39.87 -14.74 -71.89
C TYR A 73 39.36 -13.63 -70.95
N LEU A 74 38.71 -12.61 -71.50
CA LEU A 74 38.04 -11.57 -70.71
C LEU A 74 36.78 -12.14 -70.05
N ASP A 75 36.66 -12.01 -68.73
CA ASP A 75 35.49 -12.51 -67.98
C ASP A 75 34.51 -11.41 -67.57
N TYR A 76 34.97 -10.30 -67.01
CA TYR A 76 34.08 -9.16 -66.73
C TYR A 76 34.83 -7.82 -66.69
N ILE A 77 34.06 -6.74 -66.60
CA ILE A 77 34.58 -5.40 -66.32
C ILE A 77 33.89 -4.82 -65.09
N VAL A 78 34.62 -3.97 -64.35
CA VAL A 78 34.13 -3.18 -63.22
C VAL A 78 34.30 -1.70 -63.56
N LEU A 79 33.31 -0.89 -63.17
CA LEU A 79 33.30 0.55 -63.37
C LEU A 79 33.50 1.25 -62.01
N ASP A 80 34.41 2.23 -61.94
CA ASP A 80 34.43 3.23 -60.88
C ASP A 80 33.91 4.56 -61.44
N THR A 81 32.79 5.00 -60.88
CA THR A 81 32.06 6.20 -61.29
C THR A 81 32.20 7.35 -60.31
N THR A 82 33.03 7.22 -59.26
CA THR A 82 33.11 8.21 -58.16
C THR A 82 33.57 9.60 -58.58
N ALA A 83 34.30 9.71 -59.70
CA ALA A 83 34.75 10.98 -60.28
C ALA A 83 33.93 11.44 -61.51
N VAL A 84 32.84 10.76 -61.84
CA VAL A 84 32.01 11.02 -63.04
C VAL A 84 30.85 11.97 -62.71
N LYS A 85 30.52 12.90 -63.61
CA LYS A 85 29.29 13.70 -63.52
C LYS A 85 28.07 12.81 -63.74
N THR A 86 27.20 12.70 -62.74
CA THR A 86 25.99 11.85 -62.78
C THR A 86 24.68 12.59 -63.00
N GLU A 87 24.64 13.93 -62.86
CA GLU A 87 23.46 14.74 -63.18
C GLU A 87 23.75 15.67 -64.36
N PHE A 88 22.82 15.78 -65.32
CA PHE A 88 22.93 16.64 -66.49
C PHE A 88 21.64 17.42 -66.75
N TYR A 89 21.72 18.50 -67.54
CA TYR A 89 20.54 19.14 -68.13
C TYR A 89 20.27 18.66 -69.56
N TYR A 90 19.02 18.71 -70.01
CA TYR A 90 18.59 18.26 -71.34
C TYR A 90 19.31 18.95 -72.52
N ASP A 91 19.84 20.17 -72.33
CA ASP A 91 20.64 20.91 -73.31
C ASP A 91 22.15 20.68 -73.22
N GLU A 92 22.63 19.91 -72.24
CA GLU A 92 24.05 19.55 -72.12
C GLU A 92 24.44 18.39 -73.04
N THR A 93 25.74 18.12 -73.13
CA THR A 93 26.28 16.94 -73.80
C THR A 93 26.92 16.02 -72.77
N PHE A 94 26.66 14.72 -72.89
CA PHE A 94 27.27 13.69 -72.05
C PHE A 94 28.81 13.73 -72.10
N THR A 95 29.44 13.47 -70.95
CA THR A 95 30.88 13.19 -70.84
C THR A 95 31.11 12.00 -69.91
N ALA A 96 32.09 11.15 -70.26
CA ALA A 96 32.59 10.05 -69.43
C ALA A 96 33.92 10.40 -68.74
N GLU A 97 34.28 11.69 -68.69
CA GLU A 97 35.46 12.16 -67.97
C GLU A 97 35.38 11.77 -66.48
N GLY A 98 36.48 11.22 -65.95
CA GLY A 98 36.56 10.64 -64.60
C GLY A 98 36.20 9.15 -64.50
N LEU A 99 35.67 8.51 -65.54
CA LEU A 99 35.31 7.08 -65.52
C LEU A 99 36.57 6.20 -65.58
N ILE A 100 36.68 5.24 -64.66
CA ILE A 100 37.74 4.22 -64.67
C ILE A 100 37.10 2.84 -64.93
N VAL A 101 37.69 2.08 -65.86
CA VAL A 101 37.24 0.73 -66.23
C VAL A 101 38.35 -0.26 -65.94
N THR A 102 38.04 -1.32 -65.19
CA THR A 102 38.98 -2.42 -64.89
C THR A 102 38.46 -3.71 -65.51
N ALA A 103 39.27 -4.33 -66.37
CA ALA A 103 39.01 -5.62 -67.00
C ALA A 103 39.60 -6.76 -66.16
N TYR A 104 38.85 -7.85 -66.02
CA TYR A 104 39.21 -9.06 -65.28
C TYR A 104 39.17 -10.27 -66.22
N PHE A 105 40.15 -11.17 -66.10
CA PHE A 105 40.36 -12.28 -67.01
C PHE A 105 40.21 -13.65 -66.33
N THR A 106 40.04 -14.71 -67.11
CA THR A 106 39.79 -16.08 -66.64
C THR A 106 40.97 -16.77 -65.94
N ASP A 107 42.10 -16.08 -65.79
CA ASP A 107 43.29 -16.51 -65.03
C ASP A 107 43.48 -15.73 -63.71
N ASP A 108 42.41 -15.08 -63.23
CA ASP A 108 42.36 -14.14 -62.10
C ASP A 108 43.23 -12.86 -62.28
N SER A 109 43.81 -12.64 -63.47
CA SER A 109 44.51 -11.37 -63.76
C SER A 109 43.54 -10.23 -64.05
N PHE A 110 44.02 -8.98 -63.91
CA PHE A 110 43.22 -7.79 -64.19
C PHE A 110 44.08 -6.61 -64.69
N SER A 111 43.45 -5.68 -65.39
CA SER A 111 44.08 -4.45 -65.89
C SER A 111 43.10 -3.28 -65.91
N VAL A 112 43.55 -2.08 -65.55
CA VAL A 112 42.81 -0.84 -65.87
C VAL A 112 42.99 -0.55 -67.36
N VAL A 113 41.88 -0.37 -68.07
CA VAL A 113 41.83 -0.21 -69.53
C VAL A 113 41.42 1.20 -69.92
N SER A 114 41.90 1.68 -71.07
CA SER A 114 41.66 3.04 -71.58
C SER A 114 41.04 3.08 -72.99
N ASP A 115 40.93 1.92 -73.61
CA ASP A 115 40.38 1.65 -74.95
C ASP A 115 38.98 1.02 -74.88
N PHE A 116 38.19 1.41 -73.87
CA PHE A 116 36.78 1.02 -73.71
C PHE A 116 35.85 1.92 -74.55
N GLY A 117 34.74 1.33 -75.03
CA GLY A 117 33.67 2.06 -75.71
C GLY A 117 32.56 2.46 -74.74
N VAL A 118 32.14 3.72 -74.78
CA VAL A 118 30.97 4.22 -74.01
C VAL A 118 29.83 4.54 -74.97
N SER A 119 28.68 3.90 -74.75
CA SER A 119 27.41 4.25 -75.38
C SER A 119 26.60 5.09 -74.38
N ALA A 120 26.59 6.40 -74.60
CA ALA A 120 25.71 7.32 -73.91
C ALA A 120 24.23 7.01 -74.22
N PRO A 121 23.30 7.23 -73.27
CA PRO A 121 21.87 7.12 -73.54
C PRO A 121 21.37 8.28 -74.40
N THR A 122 20.16 8.14 -74.96
CA THR A 122 19.42 9.27 -75.53
C THR A 122 19.21 10.33 -74.45
N PHE A 123 19.55 11.59 -74.73
CA PHE A 123 19.35 12.69 -73.79
C PHE A 123 17.86 13.05 -73.71
N GLU A 124 17.21 12.53 -72.68
CA GLU A 124 15.78 12.65 -72.38
C GLU A 124 15.59 12.63 -70.86
N LEU A 125 14.56 13.31 -70.36
CA LEU A 125 14.37 13.54 -68.92
C LEU A 125 14.22 12.27 -68.06
N GLY A 126 14.79 12.32 -66.85
CA GLY A 126 14.80 11.26 -65.84
C GLY A 126 16.11 10.46 -65.81
N LEU A 127 16.11 9.34 -65.07
CA LEU A 127 17.25 8.41 -65.02
C LEU A 127 17.48 7.74 -66.38
N ARG A 128 18.75 7.52 -66.74
CA ARG A 128 19.18 6.84 -67.96
C ARG A 128 20.45 6.02 -67.71
N ASP A 129 20.53 4.83 -68.30
CA ASP A 129 21.70 3.95 -68.20
C ASP A 129 22.76 4.32 -69.26
N VAL A 130 23.99 4.57 -68.82
CA VAL A 130 25.19 4.63 -69.67
C VAL A 130 25.75 3.22 -69.79
N SER A 131 25.94 2.72 -71.01
CA SER A 131 26.55 1.41 -71.25
C SER A 131 28.03 1.55 -71.58
N VAL A 132 28.88 0.86 -70.83
CA VAL A 132 30.34 0.85 -71.00
C VAL A 132 30.76 -0.55 -71.41
N SER A 133 31.63 -0.66 -72.41
CA SER A 133 32.03 -1.93 -73.03
C SER A 133 33.52 -2.02 -73.26
N TYR A 134 34.09 -3.21 -73.08
CA TYR A 134 35.49 -3.50 -73.38
C TYR A 134 35.60 -4.81 -74.15
N THR A 135 36.58 -4.93 -75.05
CA THR A 135 36.75 -6.10 -75.92
C THR A 135 38.21 -6.54 -75.96
N PHE A 136 38.44 -7.82 -75.67
CA PHE A 136 39.77 -8.45 -75.73
C PHE A 136 39.65 -9.81 -76.44
N GLU A 137 40.55 -10.08 -77.39
CA GLU A 137 40.54 -11.29 -78.26
C GLU A 137 39.16 -11.71 -78.81
N ASN A 138 38.38 -10.72 -79.26
CA ASN A 138 37.01 -10.83 -79.79
C ASN A 138 35.90 -11.15 -78.77
N ILE A 139 36.22 -11.18 -77.47
CA ILE A 139 35.23 -11.29 -76.38
C ILE A 139 34.94 -9.89 -75.85
N THR A 140 33.68 -9.44 -75.99
CA THR A 140 33.19 -8.17 -75.43
C THR A 140 32.47 -8.41 -74.11
N LYS A 141 32.73 -7.60 -73.10
CA LYS A 141 31.94 -7.50 -71.86
C LYS A 141 31.39 -6.09 -71.70
N VAL A 142 30.23 -5.97 -71.06
CA VAL A 142 29.48 -4.71 -70.91
C VAL A 142 29.03 -4.57 -69.45
N ALA A 143 29.12 -3.35 -68.92
CA ALA A 143 28.57 -2.95 -67.63
C ALA A 143 27.85 -1.59 -67.76
N THR A 144 26.97 -1.26 -66.83
CA THR A 144 26.16 -0.04 -66.86
C THR A 144 26.28 0.77 -65.58
N TYR A 145 26.07 2.08 -65.69
CA TYR A 145 25.83 2.97 -64.54
C TYR A 145 24.78 4.02 -64.92
N GLN A 146 24.17 4.68 -63.93
CA GLN A 146 23.08 5.63 -64.16
C GLN A 146 23.53 7.09 -64.09
N ILE A 147 22.88 7.89 -64.94
CA ILE A 147 22.87 9.35 -64.89
C ILE A 147 21.43 9.85 -64.83
N GLU A 148 21.20 11.04 -64.26
CA GLU A 148 19.90 11.72 -64.27
C GLU A 148 19.94 12.93 -65.21
N ILE A 149 18.89 13.11 -66.02
CA ILE A 149 18.76 14.23 -66.94
C ILE A 149 17.56 15.09 -66.54
N LYS A 150 17.82 16.37 -66.24
CA LYS A 150 16.86 17.35 -65.72
C LYS A 150 16.57 18.42 -66.77
N ASP A 151 15.44 19.11 -66.65
CA ASP A 151 15.16 20.31 -67.46
C ASP A 151 15.69 21.56 -66.74
N ARG A 152 15.84 22.68 -67.45
CA ARG A 152 16.15 23.97 -66.84
C ARG A 152 14.86 24.65 -66.37
N LEU A 153 14.90 25.23 -65.17
CA LEU A 153 13.86 26.15 -64.73
C LEU A 153 13.81 27.37 -65.67
N GLY A 154 12.61 27.72 -66.15
CA GLY A 154 12.35 28.94 -66.90
C GLY A 154 12.43 30.19 -66.01
N PRO A 155 12.46 31.41 -66.61
CA PRO A 155 12.72 32.66 -65.88
C PRO A 155 11.73 32.99 -64.75
N THR A 156 10.53 32.40 -64.79
CA THR A 156 9.48 32.57 -63.77
C THR A 156 9.27 31.32 -62.91
N ASP A 157 10.00 30.23 -63.13
CA ASP A 157 9.73 28.94 -62.50
C ASP A 157 10.32 28.85 -61.09
N CYS A 158 9.62 28.12 -60.22
CA CYS A 158 9.92 28.00 -58.80
C CYS A 158 9.72 26.55 -58.34
N ILE A 159 10.76 25.92 -57.78
CA ILE A 159 10.64 24.71 -56.97
C ILE A 159 10.55 25.15 -55.51
N ILE A 160 9.58 24.60 -54.77
CA ILE A 160 9.38 24.89 -53.35
C ILE A 160 9.99 23.74 -52.56
N ASN A 161 11.10 24.00 -51.88
CA ASN A 161 11.83 22.99 -51.10
C ASN A 161 11.18 22.84 -49.72
N SER A 162 11.03 23.95 -49.00
CA SER A 162 10.34 24.00 -47.72
C SER A 162 9.79 25.39 -47.38
N VAL A 163 8.82 25.44 -46.47
CA VAL A 163 8.33 26.68 -45.86
C VAL A 163 8.24 26.47 -44.36
N PHE A 164 8.81 27.39 -43.57
CA PHE A 164 8.97 27.25 -42.11
C PHE A 164 9.66 25.92 -41.72
N ASN A 165 10.65 25.49 -42.52
CA ASN A 165 11.33 24.19 -42.42
C ASN A 165 10.37 22.98 -42.50
N LYS A 166 9.19 23.13 -43.13
CA LYS A 166 8.23 22.04 -43.41
C LYS A 166 8.14 21.74 -44.90
N GLU A 167 7.95 20.47 -45.21
CA GLU A 167 7.59 19.99 -46.54
C GLU A 167 6.27 20.62 -47.01
N VAL A 168 6.21 21.01 -48.30
CA VAL A 168 5.01 21.58 -48.94
C VAL A 168 4.29 20.49 -49.73
N SER A 169 3.12 20.05 -49.24
CA SER A 169 2.35 18.98 -49.88
C SER A 169 1.08 19.56 -50.52
N ASN A 170 0.90 19.38 -51.83
CA ASN A 170 -0.25 19.90 -52.58
C ASN A 170 -0.51 21.42 -52.37
N GLN A 171 0.55 22.23 -52.34
CA GLN A 171 0.52 23.68 -52.03
C GLN A 171 0.10 24.02 -50.59
N VAL A 172 0.04 23.05 -49.68
CA VAL A 172 -0.31 23.26 -48.26
C VAL A 172 0.90 23.01 -47.36
N VAL A 173 1.07 23.90 -46.39
CA VAL A 173 1.96 23.75 -45.23
C VAL A 173 1.11 23.43 -44.02
N TYR A 174 1.53 22.44 -43.22
CA TYR A 174 0.84 22.03 -42.00
C TYR A 174 1.70 22.26 -40.77
N LEU A 175 1.41 23.36 -40.06
CA LEU A 175 2.04 23.76 -38.80
C LEU A 175 1.26 23.19 -37.59
N ASN A 176 1.91 23.03 -36.45
CA ASN A 176 1.20 22.90 -35.16
C ASN A 176 0.79 24.29 -34.60
N GLU A 177 0.09 24.32 -33.45
CA GLU A 177 -0.36 25.57 -32.82
C GLU A 177 0.79 26.55 -32.54
N SER A 178 1.84 26.09 -31.86
CA SER A 178 3.02 26.91 -31.52
C SER A 178 3.74 27.41 -32.77
N GLU A 179 3.96 26.53 -33.75
CA GLU A 179 4.58 26.86 -35.04
C GLU A 179 3.77 27.91 -35.82
N TYR A 180 2.43 27.87 -35.77
CA TYR A 180 1.57 28.87 -36.40
C TYR A 180 1.59 30.22 -35.67
N ILE A 181 1.67 30.21 -34.34
CA ILE A 181 1.84 31.42 -33.53
C ILE A 181 3.20 32.08 -33.83
N GLU A 182 4.28 31.29 -33.87
CA GLU A 182 5.63 31.75 -34.25
C GLU A 182 5.65 32.29 -35.69
N PHE A 183 5.10 31.55 -36.65
CA PHE A 183 5.01 31.95 -38.06
C PHE A 183 4.29 33.30 -38.24
N LYS A 184 3.18 33.53 -37.54
CA LYS A 184 2.48 34.83 -37.59
C LYS A 184 3.24 35.97 -36.91
N ALA A 185 4.16 35.67 -36.01
CA ALA A 185 4.97 36.65 -35.29
C ALA A 185 6.26 37.08 -36.04
N LEU A 186 6.51 36.51 -37.23
CA LEU A 186 7.65 36.86 -38.07
C LEU A 186 7.59 38.32 -38.55
N GLU A 187 8.67 39.07 -38.33
CA GLU A 187 8.86 40.40 -38.92
C GLU A 187 9.19 40.32 -40.41
N ASN A 188 9.82 39.22 -40.87
CA ASN A 188 10.10 38.93 -42.27
C ASN A 188 9.69 37.50 -42.63
N TYR A 189 8.95 37.33 -43.72
CA TYR A 189 8.54 36.02 -44.23
C TYR A 189 9.52 35.44 -45.26
N GLU A 190 10.49 36.23 -45.76
CA GLU A 190 11.56 35.70 -46.64
C GLU A 190 12.48 34.72 -45.88
N ASP A 191 12.71 34.97 -44.58
CA ASP A 191 13.56 34.16 -43.69
C ASP A 191 13.10 32.70 -43.52
N VAL A 192 11.86 32.39 -43.92
CA VAL A 192 11.23 31.07 -43.78
C VAL A 192 10.78 30.45 -45.11
N LEU A 193 11.23 31.01 -46.25
CA LEU A 193 10.89 30.55 -47.59
C LEU A 193 12.12 29.96 -48.30
N ASP A 194 12.17 28.63 -48.39
CA ASP A 194 13.23 27.89 -49.07
C ASP A 194 12.75 27.41 -50.45
N VAL A 195 13.21 28.11 -51.49
CA VAL A 195 12.80 27.92 -52.88
C VAL A 195 14.01 27.97 -53.83
N GLN A 196 13.96 27.15 -54.88
CA GLN A 196 14.92 27.19 -55.99
C GLN A 196 14.27 27.87 -57.20
N VAL A 197 14.96 28.85 -57.78
CA VAL A 197 14.56 29.60 -58.97
C VAL A 197 15.63 29.53 -60.06
N ALA A 198 15.30 29.97 -61.28
CA ALA A 198 16.23 30.00 -62.41
C ALA A 198 17.41 30.98 -62.23
N LEU A 199 18.48 30.77 -63.00
CA LEU A 199 19.66 31.63 -62.97
C LEU A 199 19.34 33.05 -63.46
N ASN A 200 19.66 34.05 -62.64
CA ASN A 200 19.29 35.47 -62.77
C ASN A 200 17.83 35.82 -62.41
N SER A 201 17.00 34.85 -62.04
CA SER A 201 15.70 35.11 -61.41
C SER A 201 15.87 35.32 -59.91
N TYR A 202 14.94 36.04 -59.29
CA TYR A 202 14.93 36.28 -57.84
C TYR A 202 13.50 36.31 -57.28
N VAL A 203 13.41 36.10 -55.97
CA VAL A 203 12.17 36.16 -55.18
C VAL A 203 11.95 37.59 -54.66
N THR A 204 10.70 38.04 -54.58
CA THR A 204 10.34 39.30 -53.92
C THR A 204 8.86 39.31 -53.50
N ASN A 205 8.44 40.34 -52.75
CA ASN A 205 7.07 40.53 -52.23
C ASN A 205 6.54 39.35 -51.39
N VAL A 206 7.41 38.68 -50.63
CA VAL A 206 6.98 37.58 -49.75
C VAL A 206 6.08 38.11 -48.64
N THR A 207 4.82 37.71 -48.64
CA THR A 207 3.76 38.29 -47.80
C THR A 207 2.74 37.24 -47.36
N TYR A 208 2.36 37.26 -46.09
CA TYR A 208 1.29 36.42 -45.55
C TYR A 208 -0.05 37.17 -45.46
N ASN A 209 -1.09 36.59 -46.05
CA ASN A 209 -2.47 37.06 -45.93
C ASN A 209 -3.26 36.08 -45.05
N ALA A 210 -3.60 36.49 -43.83
CA ALA A 210 -4.29 35.65 -42.84
C ALA A 210 -5.74 35.28 -43.20
N ALA A 211 -6.42 36.04 -44.06
CA ALA A 211 -7.81 35.74 -44.43
C ALA A 211 -7.90 34.52 -45.36
N ASP A 212 -7.07 34.52 -46.40
CA ASP A 212 -6.94 33.38 -47.33
C ASP A 212 -5.97 32.31 -46.81
N ARG A 213 -5.19 32.65 -45.76
CA ARG A 213 -4.05 31.90 -45.19
C ARG A 213 -2.92 31.66 -46.17
N HIS A 214 -2.75 32.54 -47.15
CA HIS A 214 -1.75 32.37 -48.21
C HIS A 214 -0.46 33.11 -47.87
N LEU A 215 0.63 32.37 -47.72
CA LEU A 215 1.98 32.92 -47.88
C LEU A 215 2.26 33.00 -49.37
N SER A 216 2.39 34.20 -49.91
CA SER A 216 2.50 34.46 -51.35
C SER A 216 3.79 35.21 -51.67
N TRP A 217 4.38 34.94 -52.84
CA TRP A 217 5.57 35.64 -53.32
C TRP A 217 5.59 35.74 -54.85
N LEU A 218 6.48 36.59 -55.36
CA LEU A 218 6.73 36.78 -56.79
C LEU A 218 8.10 36.19 -57.16
N VAL A 219 8.19 35.43 -58.24
CA VAL A 219 9.46 35.09 -58.91
C VAL A 219 9.55 35.91 -60.20
N THR A 220 10.71 36.53 -60.45
CA THR A 220 10.91 37.42 -61.60
C THR A 220 12.38 37.47 -62.05
N ASP A 221 12.59 37.70 -63.34
CA ASP A 221 13.89 38.05 -63.95
C ASP A 221 14.04 39.57 -64.21
N GLY A 222 13.09 40.38 -63.72
CA GLY A 222 13.01 41.81 -63.96
C GLY A 222 12.27 42.23 -65.25
N VAL A 223 11.82 41.27 -66.08
CA VAL A 223 11.05 41.51 -67.32
C VAL A 223 9.72 40.75 -67.32
N SER A 224 9.75 39.52 -66.81
CA SER A 224 8.65 38.58 -66.65
C SER A 224 8.47 38.22 -65.18
N SER A 225 7.28 37.80 -64.77
CA SER A 225 7.04 37.37 -63.40
C SER A 225 5.86 36.42 -63.27
N ALA A 226 5.90 35.59 -62.21
CA ALA A 226 4.81 34.72 -61.79
C ALA A 226 4.63 34.80 -60.27
N THR A 227 3.38 34.75 -59.81
CA THR A 227 3.03 34.72 -58.38
C THR A 227 2.84 33.27 -57.94
N TYR A 228 3.51 32.89 -56.86
CA TYR A 228 3.36 31.62 -56.18
C TYR A 228 2.75 31.84 -54.80
N TYR A 229 2.12 30.80 -54.24
CA TYR A 229 1.69 30.81 -52.86
C TYR A 229 1.67 29.39 -52.28
N VAL A 230 1.64 29.32 -50.94
CA VAL A 230 1.23 28.13 -50.19
C VAL A 230 0.15 28.51 -49.16
N THR A 231 -0.80 27.62 -48.94
CA THR A 231 -1.80 27.77 -47.87
C THR A 231 -1.21 27.26 -46.55
N ILE A 232 -1.11 28.13 -45.55
CA ILE A 232 -0.67 27.79 -44.20
C ILE A 232 -1.88 27.31 -43.39
N ASN A 233 -1.95 26.00 -43.13
CA ASN A 233 -2.98 25.41 -42.27
C ASN A 233 -2.37 24.94 -40.96
N VAL A 234 -3.17 24.97 -39.89
CA VAL A 234 -2.85 24.29 -38.62
C VAL A 234 -3.30 22.83 -38.70
N ARG A 235 -2.53 21.93 -38.08
CA ARG A 235 -2.89 20.51 -37.93
C ARG A 235 -4.01 20.37 -36.90
N GLU A 236 -5.05 19.61 -37.22
CA GLU A 236 -6.08 19.28 -36.23
C GLU A 236 -5.48 18.39 -35.13
N ALA A 237 -5.56 18.86 -33.88
CA ALA A 237 -5.08 18.14 -32.69
C ALA A 237 -6.20 17.35 -31.98
N PHE A 238 -7.34 17.16 -32.64
CA PHE A 238 -8.51 16.49 -32.08
C PHE A 238 -9.14 15.51 -33.08
N GLY A 239 -9.68 14.40 -32.58
CA GLY A 239 -10.24 13.35 -33.42
C GLY A 239 -11.15 12.36 -32.68
N ALA A 240 -11.55 11.29 -33.37
CA ALA A 240 -12.25 10.17 -32.76
C ALA A 240 -11.35 9.37 -31.81
N SER A 241 -11.93 8.68 -30.84
CA SER A 241 -11.19 7.86 -29.88
C SER A 241 -10.63 6.58 -30.51
N THR A 242 -9.39 6.25 -30.16
CA THR A 242 -8.75 4.95 -30.46
C THR A 242 -9.22 3.83 -29.54
N PHE A 243 -9.74 4.15 -28.35
CA PHE A 243 -10.17 3.17 -27.34
C PHE A 243 -11.62 2.72 -27.52
N VAL A 244 -12.53 3.64 -27.82
CA VAL A 244 -13.96 3.34 -28.00
C VAL A 244 -14.38 3.73 -29.41
N SER A 245 -14.59 2.72 -30.26
CA SER A 245 -15.01 2.92 -31.65
C SER A 245 -16.31 3.74 -31.73
N GLY A 246 -16.25 4.88 -32.42
CA GLY A 246 -17.38 5.82 -32.54
C GLY A 246 -17.54 6.81 -31.38
N TYR A 247 -16.61 6.84 -30.41
CA TYR A 247 -16.59 7.89 -29.39
C TYR A 247 -15.85 9.13 -29.88
N GLY A 248 -16.60 10.19 -30.18
CA GLY A 248 -16.08 11.48 -30.62
C GLY A 248 -15.72 11.56 -32.12
N SER A 249 -15.45 12.79 -32.58
CA SER A 249 -15.02 13.11 -33.95
C SER A 249 -14.17 14.38 -33.98
N ASN A 250 -13.35 14.55 -35.02
CA ASN A 250 -12.64 15.80 -35.29
C ASN A 250 -13.62 16.95 -35.63
N ASP A 251 -14.81 16.65 -36.18
CA ASP A 251 -15.81 17.67 -36.57
C ASP A 251 -16.32 18.54 -35.39
N TYR A 252 -16.10 18.12 -34.15
CA TYR A 252 -16.56 18.83 -32.95
C TYR A 252 -15.59 19.90 -32.44
N ILE A 253 -14.29 19.75 -32.70
CA ILE A 253 -13.23 20.60 -32.17
C ILE A 253 -12.20 20.83 -33.29
N THR A 254 -12.29 21.97 -33.97
CA THR A 254 -11.47 22.29 -35.15
C THR A 254 -10.72 23.61 -34.96
N TRP A 255 -9.56 23.79 -35.58
CA TRP A 255 -8.82 25.05 -35.49
C TRP A 255 -9.59 26.26 -36.09
N SER A 256 -9.80 27.30 -35.29
CA SER A 256 -10.42 28.56 -35.71
C SER A 256 -9.37 29.66 -35.91
N TYR A 257 -9.14 30.02 -37.17
CA TYR A 257 -8.29 31.16 -37.57
C TYR A 257 -8.88 32.53 -37.18
N LEU A 258 -10.11 32.59 -36.66
CA LEU A 258 -10.70 33.81 -36.09
C LEU A 258 -10.33 34.00 -34.60
N TYR A 259 -10.13 32.91 -33.88
CA TYR A 259 -9.86 32.92 -32.44
C TYR A 259 -8.43 32.50 -32.06
N ASP A 260 -7.63 32.07 -33.05
CA ASP A 260 -6.29 31.49 -32.87
C ASP A 260 -6.27 30.37 -31.81
N GLY A 261 -7.22 29.44 -31.95
CA GLY A 261 -7.39 28.31 -31.05
C GLY A 261 -8.37 27.28 -31.61
N TYR A 262 -8.36 26.09 -31.03
CA TYR A 262 -9.31 25.03 -31.33
C TYR A 262 -10.69 25.40 -30.77
N HIS A 263 -11.69 25.53 -31.65
CA HIS A 263 -12.99 26.06 -31.30
C HIS A 263 -14.07 24.97 -31.34
N ILE A 264 -14.95 25.00 -30.33
CA ILE A 264 -16.14 24.17 -30.20
C ILE A 264 -17.35 25.08 -30.40
N ASN A 265 -18.11 24.83 -31.48
CA ASN A 265 -19.34 25.56 -31.75
C ASN A 265 -20.48 25.09 -30.84
N LYS A 266 -21.32 26.01 -30.36
CA LYS A 266 -22.52 25.67 -29.60
C LYS A 266 -23.48 24.77 -30.39
N THR A 267 -23.71 23.56 -29.85
CA THR A 267 -24.73 22.63 -30.35
C THR A 267 -25.68 22.21 -29.23
N SER A 268 -26.85 21.67 -29.60
CA SER A 268 -27.89 21.22 -28.66
C SER A 268 -27.60 19.86 -28.00
N SER A 269 -26.64 19.12 -28.55
CA SER A 269 -26.09 17.86 -28.05
C SER A 269 -24.72 18.06 -27.40
N PHE A 270 -24.15 17.02 -26.79
CA PHE A 270 -22.74 17.00 -26.43
C PHE A 270 -21.91 16.45 -27.58
N GLY A 271 -20.95 17.24 -28.06
CA GLY A 271 -19.85 16.77 -28.92
C GLY A 271 -18.67 16.29 -28.07
N SER A 272 -17.81 15.45 -28.62
CA SER A 272 -16.61 14.95 -27.92
C SER A 272 -15.47 14.73 -28.91
N ALA A 273 -14.23 14.94 -28.48
CA ALA A 273 -13.04 14.57 -29.26
C ALA A 273 -11.87 14.16 -28.35
N THR A 274 -11.07 13.21 -28.80
CA THR A 274 -9.81 12.79 -28.16
C THR A 274 -8.68 13.71 -28.63
N TYR A 275 -7.74 14.08 -27.74
CA TYR A 275 -6.57 14.89 -28.10
C TYR A 275 -5.47 14.04 -28.73
N TYR A 276 -4.92 14.55 -29.83
CA TYR A 276 -3.83 13.99 -30.62
C TYR A 276 -2.65 14.95 -30.62
N TYR A 277 -1.46 14.45 -30.32
CA TYR A 277 -0.24 15.26 -30.40
C TYR A 277 0.42 15.12 -31.79
N ALA A 278 1.51 15.85 -32.03
CA ALA A 278 2.00 16.21 -33.37
C ALA A 278 2.38 15.06 -34.33
N ASP A 279 2.46 13.81 -33.87
CA ASP A 279 2.73 12.63 -34.71
C ASP A 279 1.47 11.86 -35.15
N GLY A 280 0.28 12.36 -34.82
CA GLY A 280 -1.00 11.72 -35.16
C GLY A 280 -1.40 10.56 -34.24
N LYS A 281 -0.75 10.40 -33.07
CA LYS A 281 -1.23 9.51 -32.00
C LYS A 281 -2.04 10.27 -30.96
N ALA A 282 -3.10 9.63 -30.47
CA ALA A 282 -3.80 10.10 -29.28
C ALA A 282 -2.86 10.07 -28.08
N ILE A 283 -2.99 11.03 -27.16
CA ILE A 283 -2.26 10.93 -25.88
C ILE A 283 -2.87 9.78 -25.07
N ILE A 284 -2.04 8.79 -24.74
CA ILE A 284 -2.44 7.55 -24.06
C ILE A 284 -1.33 7.19 -23.07
N GLY A 285 -1.70 6.86 -21.83
CA GLY A 285 -0.76 6.27 -20.89
C GLY A 285 -1.24 6.20 -19.45
N LYS A 286 -0.28 5.88 -18.58
CA LYS A 286 -0.43 5.83 -17.11
C LYS A 286 0.18 7.06 -16.42
N SER A 287 1.08 7.76 -17.12
CA SER A 287 1.73 8.99 -16.68
C SER A 287 1.85 9.94 -17.87
N TYR A 288 1.18 11.08 -17.82
CA TYR A 288 1.25 12.17 -18.80
C TYR A 288 0.63 13.45 -18.21
N GLU A 289 0.98 14.61 -18.74
CA GLU A 289 0.35 15.89 -18.40
C GLU A 289 -0.17 16.59 -19.66
N VAL A 290 -1.29 17.29 -19.53
CA VAL A 290 -1.86 18.18 -20.56
C VAL A 290 -2.30 19.48 -19.88
N SER A 291 -1.92 20.64 -20.43
CA SER A 291 -2.42 21.94 -20.00
C SER A 291 -2.78 22.84 -21.16
N PHE A 292 -3.80 23.67 -20.97
CA PHE A 292 -4.40 24.51 -22.00
C PHE A 292 -5.18 25.66 -21.37
N ASN A 293 -5.33 26.77 -22.11
CA ASN A 293 -6.31 27.80 -21.78
C ASN A 293 -7.66 27.41 -22.37
N VAL A 294 -8.76 27.70 -21.67
CA VAL A 294 -10.12 27.62 -22.22
C VAL A 294 -10.93 28.87 -21.88
N SER A 295 -11.62 29.40 -22.89
CA SER A 295 -12.61 30.48 -22.78
C SER A 295 -13.99 29.96 -23.14
N LEU A 296 -15.00 30.22 -22.31
CA LEU A 296 -16.37 29.71 -22.47
C LEU A 296 -17.39 30.82 -22.80
N ASP A 297 -18.09 30.67 -23.92
CA ASP A 297 -19.02 31.64 -24.49
C ASP A 297 -20.40 31.03 -24.82
N GLU A 298 -21.37 31.88 -25.18
CA GLU A 298 -22.75 31.48 -25.55
C GLU A 298 -23.48 30.61 -24.51
N LEU A 299 -23.13 30.77 -23.23
CA LEU A 299 -23.58 29.94 -22.12
C LEU A 299 -25.12 29.81 -22.01
N GLU A 300 -25.56 28.64 -21.55
CA GLU A 300 -26.96 28.30 -21.30
C GLU A 300 -27.06 27.43 -20.04
N GLU A 301 -28.18 27.49 -19.33
CA GLU A 301 -28.39 26.67 -18.13
C GLU A 301 -28.20 25.16 -18.43
N ASN A 302 -27.42 24.48 -17.59
CA ASN A 302 -27.00 23.09 -17.75
C ASN A 302 -26.16 22.81 -19.02
N ALA A 303 -25.57 23.84 -19.64
CA ALA A 303 -24.43 23.65 -20.54
C ALA A 303 -23.21 23.13 -19.76
N GLU A 304 -22.34 22.39 -20.43
CA GLU A 304 -21.14 21.82 -19.82
C GLU A 304 -19.93 21.91 -20.75
N PHE A 305 -18.77 22.22 -20.17
CA PHE A 305 -17.44 21.93 -20.72
C PHE A 305 -16.79 20.86 -19.84
N LYS A 306 -16.17 19.85 -20.46
CA LYS A 306 -15.66 18.67 -19.76
C LYS A 306 -14.31 18.25 -20.30
N VAL A 307 -13.42 17.89 -19.38
CA VAL A 307 -12.25 17.04 -19.68
C VAL A 307 -12.56 15.63 -19.18
N GLU A 308 -12.23 14.63 -19.99
CA GLU A 308 -12.58 13.24 -19.76
C GLU A 308 -11.34 12.35 -19.90
N LEU A 309 -11.10 11.49 -18.91
CA LEU A 309 -10.04 10.49 -18.94
C LEU A 309 -10.67 9.14 -19.27
N LEU A 310 -10.64 8.79 -20.55
CA LEU A 310 -11.29 7.60 -21.11
C LEU A 310 -10.31 6.42 -21.13
N SER A 311 -10.75 5.24 -20.72
CA SER A 311 -9.94 4.00 -20.73
C SER A 311 -10.32 3.07 -21.90
N GLU A 312 -9.43 2.12 -22.19
CA GLU A 312 -9.56 1.05 -23.19
C GLU A 312 -10.87 0.24 -23.13
N THR A 313 -11.56 0.18 -21.98
CA THR A 313 -12.85 -0.52 -21.83
C THR A 313 -14.05 0.41 -21.69
N GLY A 314 -13.93 1.67 -22.09
CA GLY A 314 -15.02 2.65 -22.07
C GLY A 314 -15.39 3.20 -20.69
N TYR A 315 -14.68 2.82 -19.63
CA TYR A 315 -14.79 3.50 -18.35
C TYR A 315 -14.12 4.88 -18.42
N MET A 316 -14.70 5.89 -17.76
CA MET A 316 -14.17 7.26 -17.80
C MET A 316 -14.31 8.01 -16.46
N ILE A 317 -13.41 8.94 -16.22
CA ILE A 317 -13.53 10.02 -15.22
C ILE A 317 -13.82 11.32 -15.97
N ARG A 318 -14.64 12.20 -15.41
CA ARG A 318 -14.95 13.52 -15.97
C ARG A 318 -14.69 14.63 -14.96
N PHE A 319 -13.96 15.65 -15.40
CA PHE A 319 -13.83 16.95 -14.74
C PHE A 319 -14.74 17.93 -15.47
N VAL A 320 -15.74 18.48 -14.78
CA VAL A 320 -16.90 19.12 -15.40
C VAL A 320 -17.02 20.56 -14.91
N CYS A 321 -17.07 21.50 -15.85
CA CYS A 321 -17.56 22.84 -15.63
C CYS A 321 -19.00 22.93 -16.15
N ARG A 322 -19.98 23.05 -15.25
CA ARG A 322 -21.41 23.17 -15.58
C ARG A 322 -21.90 24.60 -15.34
N VAL A 323 -22.70 25.12 -16.27
CA VAL A 323 -23.35 26.44 -16.18
C VAL A 323 -24.63 26.34 -15.35
N ALA A 324 -24.77 27.20 -14.34
CA ALA A 324 -25.94 27.34 -13.48
C ALA A 324 -27.02 28.26 -14.10
N SER A 325 -28.19 28.38 -13.45
CA SER A 325 -29.33 29.18 -13.93
C SER A 325 -29.11 30.70 -13.91
N ASP A 326 -28.11 31.17 -13.16
CA ASP A 326 -27.63 32.55 -13.15
C ASP A 326 -26.45 32.79 -14.12
N LEU A 327 -26.08 31.76 -14.90
CA LEU A 327 -24.90 31.69 -15.78
C LEU A 327 -23.54 31.74 -15.07
N SER A 328 -23.49 31.58 -13.75
CA SER A 328 -22.26 31.27 -13.02
C SER A 328 -21.81 29.82 -13.29
N LEU A 329 -20.55 29.53 -13.03
CA LEU A 329 -19.95 28.22 -13.29
C LEU A 329 -19.81 27.40 -12.00
N THR A 330 -20.00 26.08 -12.15
CA THR A 330 -19.87 25.07 -11.09
C THR A 330 -18.88 24.00 -11.52
N PHE A 331 -17.81 23.81 -10.74
CA PHE A 331 -16.85 22.73 -10.93
C PHE A 331 -17.31 21.49 -10.16
N LEU A 332 -17.49 20.39 -10.86
CA LEU A 332 -17.90 19.09 -10.31
C LEU A 332 -17.16 17.96 -11.01
N SER A 333 -17.10 16.78 -10.38
CA SER A 333 -16.49 15.58 -10.98
C SER A 333 -17.47 14.41 -11.02
N ASP A 334 -17.42 13.66 -12.10
CA ASP A 334 -18.20 12.43 -12.27
C ASP A 334 -17.33 11.28 -12.80
N ARG A 335 -17.87 10.05 -12.76
CA ARG A 335 -17.20 8.84 -13.25
C ARG A 335 -18.26 7.85 -13.75
N TYR A 336 -17.92 7.10 -14.80
CA TYR A 336 -18.83 6.23 -15.54
C TYR A 336 -18.43 4.75 -15.45
N ASP A 337 -19.29 3.94 -14.82
CA ASP A 337 -19.08 2.49 -14.64
C ASP A 337 -20.20 1.67 -15.32
N GLY A 338 -20.61 2.11 -16.50
CA GLY A 338 -21.83 1.67 -17.21
C GLY A 338 -23.00 2.64 -17.02
N GLU A 339 -23.06 3.35 -15.90
CA GLU A 339 -23.92 4.51 -15.66
C GLU A 339 -23.11 5.68 -15.04
N PHE A 340 -23.66 6.91 -15.12
CA PHE A 340 -23.08 8.11 -14.52
C PHE A 340 -23.56 8.30 -13.07
N MET A 341 -22.61 8.54 -12.17
CA MET A 341 -22.81 8.30 -10.74
C MET A 341 -22.93 9.58 -9.90
N ASN A 342 -22.70 10.74 -10.51
CA ASN A 342 -22.99 12.09 -9.98
C ASN A 342 -22.34 12.34 -8.61
N TYR A 343 -21.00 12.24 -8.54
CA TYR A 343 -20.26 12.12 -7.29
C TYR A 343 -20.16 13.38 -6.43
N LEU A 344 -19.59 14.49 -6.93
CA LEU A 344 -19.14 15.59 -6.06
C LEU A 344 -19.02 16.94 -6.78
N THR A 345 -19.50 18.00 -6.14
CA THR A 345 -19.23 19.41 -6.48
C THR A 345 -18.05 19.92 -5.66
N HIS A 346 -17.11 20.61 -6.31
CA HIS A 346 -15.88 21.14 -5.69
C HIS A 346 -15.95 22.67 -5.51
N LYS A 347 -16.47 23.39 -6.51
CA LYS A 347 -16.70 24.84 -6.47
C LYS A 347 -18.00 25.21 -7.18
N ALA A 348 -18.63 26.31 -6.77
CA ALA A 348 -19.85 26.86 -7.36
C ALA A 348 -19.81 28.38 -7.31
N ALA A 349 -20.72 29.05 -8.04
CA ALA A 349 -20.79 30.52 -8.15
C ALA A 349 -19.48 31.17 -8.62
N LEU A 350 -18.84 30.58 -9.63
CA LEU A 350 -17.64 31.12 -10.26
C LEU A 350 -18.01 32.00 -11.47
N ASP A 351 -17.60 33.27 -11.45
CA ASP A 351 -17.88 34.23 -12.54
C ASP A 351 -16.86 34.21 -13.68
N ASN A 352 -15.64 33.72 -13.44
CA ASN A 352 -14.58 33.71 -14.45
C ASN A 352 -14.86 32.65 -15.53
N LYS A 353 -14.78 33.04 -16.80
CA LYS A 353 -15.06 32.19 -17.97
C LYS A 353 -13.84 31.87 -18.82
N ALA A 354 -12.69 32.49 -18.53
CA ALA A 354 -11.41 32.28 -19.21
C ALA A 354 -10.37 31.81 -18.19
N MET A 355 -9.92 30.57 -18.31
CA MET A 355 -9.25 29.83 -17.24
C MET A 355 -8.20 28.86 -17.80
N HIS A 356 -7.06 28.73 -17.10
CA HIS A 356 -6.00 27.79 -17.46
C HIS A 356 -6.23 26.45 -16.77
N TRP A 357 -6.44 25.39 -17.55
CA TRP A 357 -6.63 24.03 -17.07
C TRP A 357 -5.33 23.23 -17.21
N LYS A 358 -5.06 22.39 -16.22
CA LYS A 358 -3.96 21.42 -16.25
C LYS A 358 -4.43 20.11 -15.63
N ILE A 359 -4.31 19.01 -16.39
CA ILE A 359 -4.50 17.65 -15.89
C ILE A 359 -3.14 16.97 -15.84
N ILE A 360 -2.73 16.52 -14.66
CA ILE A 360 -1.52 15.72 -14.47
C ILE A 360 -1.96 14.31 -14.09
N VAL A 361 -1.68 13.33 -14.95
CA VAL A 361 -1.83 11.90 -14.63
C VAL A 361 -0.45 11.34 -14.31
N PHE A 362 -0.29 10.68 -13.16
CA PHE A 362 0.94 9.99 -12.79
C PHE A 362 0.62 8.66 -12.11
N ASN A 363 1.21 7.56 -12.59
CA ASN A 363 0.95 6.19 -12.11
C ASN A 363 -0.55 5.82 -12.00
N ASN A 364 -1.38 6.35 -12.90
CA ASN A 364 -2.84 6.25 -12.88
C ASN A 364 -3.51 7.01 -11.72
N VAL A 365 -2.94 8.12 -11.26
CA VAL A 365 -3.61 9.11 -10.40
C VAL A 365 -3.66 10.44 -11.13
N ALA A 366 -4.85 11.01 -11.29
CA ALA A 366 -5.09 12.23 -12.03
C ALA A 366 -5.38 13.41 -11.08
N ARG A 367 -4.63 14.49 -11.20
CA ARG A 367 -4.88 15.79 -10.57
C ARG A 367 -5.52 16.74 -11.58
N TRP A 368 -6.59 17.41 -11.19
CA TRP A 368 -7.23 18.50 -11.92
C TRP A 368 -6.88 19.83 -11.26
N ILE A 369 -6.13 20.65 -11.97
CA ILE A 369 -5.72 22.00 -11.58
C ILE A 369 -6.41 23.01 -12.50
N VAL A 370 -6.88 24.13 -11.92
CA VAL A 370 -7.39 25.30 -12.65
C VAL A 370 -6.76 26.56 -12.06
N ASP A 371 -6.22 27.44 -12.91
CA ASP A 371 -5.57 28.70 -12.50
C ASP A 371 -4.51 28.52 -11.39
N ASN A 372 -3.72 27.44 -11.51
CA ASN A 372 -2.73 26.92 -10.54
C ASN A 372 -3.29 26.37 -9.20
N GLU A 373 -4.60 26.36 -8.99
CA GLU A 373 -5.24 25.76 -7.82
C GLU A 373 -5.63 24.30 -8.08
N LEU A 374 -5.22 23.39 -7.19
CA LEU A 374 -5.64 21.98 -7.25
C LEU A 374 -7.12 21.85 -6.84
N ILE A 375 -7.99 21.61 -7.82
CA ILE A 375 -9.44 21.48 -7.62
C ILE A 375 -9.82 20.09 -7.11
N TYR A 376 -9.18 19.04 -7.63
CA TYR A 376 -9.54 17.65 -7.34
C TYR A 376 -8.40 16.70 -7.68
N GLU A 377 -8.33 15.57 -6.99
CA GLU A 377 -7.48 14.43 -7.33
C GLU A 377 -8.33 13.16 -7.45
N ARG A 378 -7.96 12.24 -8.34
CA ARG A 378 -8.60 10.93 -8.46
C ARG A 378 -7.71 9.85 -9.07
N ALA A 379 -7.66 8.68 -8.44
CA ALA A 379 -7.19 7.44 -9.08
C ALA A 379 -8.00 7.11 -10.35
N VAL A 380 -7.28 6.92 -11.45
CA VAL A 380 -7.71 6.39 -12.76
C VAL A 380 -7.83 4.86 -12.68
N TYR A 381 -8.69 4.29 -13.52
CA TYR A 381 -9.17 2.92 -13.38
C TYR A 381 -8.08 1.84 -13.41
N GLU A 382 -7.99 1.05 -12.34
CA GLU A 382 -7.48 -0.33 -12.34
C GLU A 382 -6.09 -0.54 -12.97
N SER A 383 -5.19 0.44 -12.81
CA SER A 383 -3.85 0.48 -13.43
C SER A 383 -3.83 0.44 -14.98
N ARG A 384 -4.96 0.81 -15.62
CA ARG A 384 -5.14 0.85 -17.08
C ARG A 384 -4.82 2.22 -17.64
N GLU A 385 -4.37 2.23 -18.88
CA GLU A 385 -4.06 3.46 -19.59
C GLU A 385 -5.34 4.27 -19.86
N SER A 386 -5.19 5.59 -19.80
CA SER A 386 -6.24 6.55 -20.13
C SER A 386 -5.80 7.45 -21.28
N SER A 387 -6.80 7.92 -22.03
CA SER A 387 -6.64 8.91 -23.07
C SER A 387 -7.44 10.17 -22.73
N PHE A 388 -6.85 11.33 -23.03
CA PHE A 388 -7.42 12.63 -22.77
C PHE A 388 -8.45 12.99 -23.85
N CYS A 389 -9.68 13.24 -23.45
CA CYS A 389 -10.75 13.72 -24.32
C CYS A 389 -11.33 15.03 -23.77
N ILE A 390 -11.90 15.85 -24.65
CA ILE A 390 -12.72 17.00 -24.29
C ILE A 390 -14.13 16.76 -24.82
N SER A 391 -15.15 17.13 -24.03
CA SER A 391 -16.54 17.14 -24.48
C SER A 391 -17.28 18.41 -24.03
N ALA A 392 -18.13 18.95 -24.89
CA ALA A 392 -18.89 20.15 -24.57
C ALA A 392 -20.23 20.20 -25.32
N GLY A 393 -21.17 21.01 -24.82
CA GLY A 393 -22.52 21.13 -25.39
C GLY A 393 -23.31 22.24 -24.72
N LYS A 394 -24.25 22.85 -25.47
CA LYS A 394 -25.03 24.06 -25.13
C LYS A 394 -24.21 25.33 -24.83
N LEU A 395 -22.89 25.30 -24.98
CA LEU A 395 -21.98 26.46 -24.95
C LEU A 395 -21.02 26.40 -26.14
N SER A 396 -20.43 27.55 -26.49
CA SER A 396 -19.26 27.62 -27.37
C SER A 396 -18.00 27.70 -26.51
N ALA A 397 -16.88 27.17 -26.99
CA ALA A 397 -15.61 27.20 -26.26
C ALA A 397 -14.42 27.37 -27.19
N THR A 398 -13.42 28.15 -26.79
CA THR A 398 -12.12 28.23 -27.48
C THR A 398 -11.03 27.69 -26.56
N ILE A 399 -10.24 26.76 -27.07
CA ILE A 399 -9.09 26.13 -26.41
C ILE A 399 -7.82 26.59 -27.12
N SER A 400 -6.80 27.04 -26.39
CA SER A 400 -5.52 27.42 -26.96
C SER A 400 -4.35 27.22 -26.00
N GLN A 401 -3.13 27.31 -26.53
CA GLN A 401 -1.87 27.02 -25.86
C GLN A 401 -1.86 25.60 -25.26
N ILE A 402 -2.19 24.59 -26.07
CA ILE A 402 -2.20 23.19 -25.61
C ILE A 402 -0.77 22.65 -25.53
N ASP A 403 -0.25 22.56 -24.32
CA ASP A 403 1.01 21.91 -23.99
C ASP A 403 0.77 20.49 -23.43
N HIS A 404 1.69 19.58 -23.67
CA HIS A 404 1.62 18.20 -23.19
C HIS A 404 3.01 17.62 -22.89
N LEU A 405 3.09 16.76 -21.88
CA LEU A 405 4.35 16.21 -21.38
C LEU A 405 4.23 14.70 -21.16
N LEU A 406 5.17 13.96 -21.76
CA LEU A 406 5.25 12.49 -21.69
C LEU A 406 6.48 11.97 -20.93
N ASP A 407 7.45 12.83 -20.60
CA ASP A 407 8.59 12.41 -19.76
C ASP A 407 8.10 12.13 -18.34
N THR A 408 8.16 10.87 -17.94
CA THR A 408 7.60 10.40 -16.66
C THR A 408 8.33 10.99 -15.46
N ASN A 409 9.60 11.44 -15.60
CA ASN A 409 10.34 12.08 -14.50
C ASN A 409 9.81 13.50 -14.25
N THR A 410 9.68 14.31 -15.30
CA THR A 410 9.13 15.67 -15.21
C THR A 410 7.65 15.65 -14.84
N VAL A 411 6.85 14.70 -15.37
CA VAL A 411 5.45 14.49 -14.92
C VAL A 411 5.40 14.12 -13.43
N SER A 412 6.30 13.27 -12.94
CA SER A 412 6.41 12.96 -11.51
C SER A 412 6.75 14.20 -10.68
N ALA A 413 7.67 15.05 -11.13
CA ALA A 413 8.02 16.30 -10.44
C ALA A 413 6.84 17.29 -10.40
N ASN A 414 6.18 17.52 -11.52
CA ASN A 414 5.00 18.38 -11.64
C ASN A 414 3.82 17.85 -10.83
N PHE A 415 3.61 16.52 -10.80
CA PHE A 415 2.65 15.89 -9.91
C PHE A 415 3.01 16.18 -8.45
N ASN A 416 4.23 15.80 -8.02
CA ASN A 416 4.67 15.87 -6.62
C ASN A 416 4.71 17.29 -6.05
N TYR A 417 4.89 18.32 -6.88
CA TYR A 417 4.74 19.73 -6.47
C TYR A 417 3.42 20.01 -5.74
N TYR A 418 2.34 19.34 -6.14
CA TYR A 418 1.02 19.49 -5.52
C TYR A 418 0.79 18.59 -4.29
N ASN A 419 1.75 17.78 -3.83
CA ASN A 419 1.53 16.81 -2.74
C ASN A 419 1.11 17.47 -1.41
N GLU A 420 1.73 18.58 -1.00
CA GLU A 420 1.33 19.26 0.24
C GLU A 420 -0.11 19.78 0.18
N ILE A 421 -0.54 20.25 -0.99
CA ILE A 421 -1.92 20.73 -1.22
C ILE A 421 -2.89 19.55 -1.30
N ALA A 422 -2.52 18.47 -2.00
CA ALA A 422 -3.30 17.24 -2.06
C ALA A 422 -3.53 16.62 -0.68
N ASN A 423 -2.53 16.67 0.21
CA ASN A 423 -2.64 16.24 1.60
C ASN A 423 -3.58 17.12 2.46
N THR A 424 -3.99 18.29 1.95
CA THR A 424 -5.04 19.13 2.55
C THR A 424 -6.42 18.97 1.88
N LEU A 425 -6.53 18.20 0.78
CA LEU A 425 -7.83 17.81 0.22
C LEU A 425 -8.50 16.80 1.15
N ILE A 426 -9.55 17.25 1.83
CA ILE A 426 -10.21 16.57 2.94
C ILE A 426 -10.67 15.13 2.55
N PRO A 427 -10.38 14.11 3.38
CA PRO A 427 -10.99 12.79 3.29
C PRO A 427 -12.52 12.85 3.51
N ASN A 428 -13.26 13.09 2.43
CA ASN A 428 -14.72 13.15 2.45
C ASN A 428 -15.33 11.81 2.90
N PHE A 429 -16.44 11.84 3.63
CA PHE A 429 -17.31 10.68 3.82
C PHE A 429 -18.69 10.97 3.24
N GLY A 430 -19.21 10.01 2.48
CA GLY A 430 -20.29 10.26 1.53
C GLY A 430 -21.12 9.03 1.19
N LYS A 431 -21.74 9.04 0.01
CA LYS A 431 -22.53 7.92 -0.50
C LYS A 431 -21.64 6.69 -0.79
N LEU A 432 -22.24 5.51 -0.69
CA LEU A 432 -21.67 4.25 -1.11
C LEU A 432 -21.71 4.15 -2.66
N THR A 433 -20.93 3.25 -3.24
CA THR A 433 -20.89 2.98 -4.71
C THR A 433 -22.23 2.56 -5.33
N ASN A 434 -23.28 2.31 -4.53
CA ASN A 434 -24.64 2.03 -4.99
C ASN A 434 -25.61 3.22 -4.81
N GLY A 435 -25.09 4.45 -4.65
CA GLY A 435 -25.85 5.69 -4.51
C GLY A 435 -26.51 5.91 -3.15
N ASN A 436 -26.51 4.92 -2.26
CA ASN A 436 -27.08 5.05 -0.92
C ASN A 436 -26.15 5.84 0.01
N GLY A 437 -26.73 6.63 0.90
CA GLY A 437 -26.05 7.27 2.02
C GLY A 437 -27.13 7.70 3.00
N TRP A 438 -26.91 7.48 4.30
CA TRP A 438 -27.96 7.64 5.31
C TRP A 438 -27.55 8.72 6.32
N ASN A 439 -28.37 9.77 6.44
CA ASN A 439 -28.21 10.89 7.38
C ASN A 439 -26.80 11.54 7.35
N LEU A 440 -26.22 11.66 6.16
CA LEU A 440 -24.87 12.23 5.97
C LEU A 440 -24.78 13.70 6.42
N ASP A 441 -25.90 14.41 6.38
CA ASP A 441 -26.13 15.77 6.90
C ASP A 441 -25.90 15.90 8.42
N LYS A 442 -25.84 14.79 9.16
CA LYS A 442 -25.61 14.73 10.61
C LYS A 442 -24.17 14.41 10.99
N VAL A 443 -23.30 14.24 10.00
CA VAL A 443 -21.86 14.05 10.19
C VAL A 443 -21.17 15.40 10.05
N ILE A 444 -20.47 15.80 11.11
CA ILE A 444 -19.65 17.00 11.15
C ILE A 444 -18.20 16.58 10.88
N TYR A 445 -17.52 17.33 10.02
CA TYR A 445 -16.07 17.23 9.83
C TYR A 445 -15.42 18.41 10.53
N GLU A 446 -14.43 18.13 11.36
CA GLU A 446 -13.58 19.15 11.96
C GLU A 446 -12.15 18.97 11.44
N ASN A 447 -11.42 20.09 11.32
CA ASN A 447 -10.05 20.09 10.81
C ASN A 447 -9.18 19.08 11.59
N ASN A 448 -8.22 18.45 10.90
CA ASN A 448 -7.35 17.37 11.39
C ASN A 448 -7.98 15.96 11.41
N ASN A 449 -8.71 15.58 10.35
CA ASN A 449 -9.26 14.22 10.13
C ASN A 449 -10.20 13.71 11.24
N TYR A 450 -11.03 14.59 11.79
CA TYR A 450 -12.09 14.22 12.74
C TYR A 450 -13.44 14.09 12.02
N ILE A 451 -14.05 12.91 12.09
CA ILE A 451 -15.40 12.63 11.57
C ILE A 451 -16.33 12.36 12.76
N ILE A 452 -17.33 13.22 12.95
CA ILE A 452 -18.12 13.27 14.19
C ILE A 452 -19.62 13.06 13.86
N ASN A 453 -20.20 11.96 14.35
CA ASN A 453 -21.65 11.80 14.41
C ASN A 453 -22.16 12.18 15.80
N GLN A 454 -23.07 13.16 15.87
CA GLN A 454 -23.71 13.55 17.13
C GLN A 454 -25.16 13.03 17.27
N ASP A 455 -25.71 12.32 16.26
CA ASP A 455 -27.10 11.84 16.29
C ASP A 455 -27.30 10.62 17.22
N LEU A 456 -28.19 10.79 18.20
CA LEU A 456 -28.61 9.77 19.17
C LEU A 456 -29.95 9.10 18.82
N SER A 457 -30.59 9.50 17.73
CA SER A 457 -31.86 8.96 17.26
C SER A 457 -31.85 7.44 17.11
N SER A 458 -33.02 6.84 17.28
CA SER A 458 -33.26 5.41 17.10
C SER A 458 -33.72 5.01 15.70
N SER A 459 -34.03 5.99 14.85
CA SER A 459 -34.64 5.79 13.52
C SER A 459 -33.78 6.31 12.38
N SER A 460 -32.66 6.97 12.67
CA SER A 460 -31.67 7.43 11.68
C SER A 460 -30.34 6.72 11.87
N ARG A 461 -30.10 5.71 11.03
CA ARG A 461 -28.74 5.21 10.78
C ARG A 461 -27.95 6.31 10.10
N THR A 462 -26.83 6.73 10.68
CA THR A 462 -25.86 7.62 10.06
C THR A 462 -24.76 6.75 9.46
N ALA A 463 -24.71 6.59 8.13
CA ALA A 463 -23.77 5.67 7.49
C ALA A 463 -23.41 6.11 6.07
N GLY A 464 -22.13 5.94 5.74
CA GLY A 464 -21.50 6.42 4.52
C GLY A 464 -20.15 5.74 4.28
N ALA A 465 -19.56 6.00 3.12
CA ALA A 465 -18.27 5.46 2.75
C ALA A 465 -17.16 6.52 2.85
N LEU A 466 -15.95 6.10 3.24
CA LEU A 466 -14.76 6.95 3.25
C LEU A 466 -14.23 7.18 1.84
N TYR A 467 -13.60 8.35 1.61
CA TYR A 467 -12.92 8.70 0.37
C TYR A 467 -11.44 9.03 0.63
N THR A 468 -10.58 8.50 -0.22
CA THR A 468 -9.13 8.72 -0.35
C THR A 468 -8.88 9.31 -1.73
N HIS A 469 -8.11 10.40 -1.84
CA HIS A 469 -7.77 11.07 -3.12
C HIS A 469 -9.00 11.16 -4.07
N GLY A 470 -10.10 11.75 -3.57
CA GLY A 470 -11.36 11.91 -4.29
C GLY A 470 -12.13 10.63 -4.67
N SER A 471 -11.58 9.45 -4.43
CA SER A 471 -12.19 8.14 -4.69
C SER A 471 -12.69 7.51 -3.40
N GLN A 472 -13.88 6.91 -3.44
CA GLN A 472 -14.31 6.07 -2.33
C GLN A 472 -13.30 4.92 -2.12
N VAL A 473 -13.04 4.54 -0.87
CA VAL A 473 -12.28 3.32 -0.54
C VAL A 473 -13.00 2.13 -1.17
N TYR A 474 -12.49 1.66 -2.31
CA TYR A 474 -13.04 0.56 -3.11
C TYR A 474 -11.97 0.02 -4.06
N GLY A 475 -11.62 -1.27 -3.95
CA GLY A 475 -10.57 -1.89 -4.75
C GLY A 475 -10.43 -3.40 -4.52
N SER A 476 -9.44 -4.00 -5.17
CA SER A 476 -9.00 -5.39 -4.91
C SER A 476 -8.09 -5.52 -3.69
N ARG A 477 -7.50 -4.40 -3.25
CA ARG A 477 -6.75 -4.23 -2.00
C ARG A 477 -7.07 -2.87 -1.39
N PHE A 478 -7.21 -2.81 -0.08
CA PHE A 478 -7.15 -1.57 0.72
C PHE A 478 -6.91 -1.89 2.20
N GLY A 479 -6.47 -0.91 2.96
CA GLY A 479 -6.56 -0.88 4.42
C GLY A 479 -7.19 0.42 4.88
N VAL A 480 -7.91 0.39 6.00
CA VAL A 480 -8.35 1.58 6.73
C VAL A 480 -8.13 1.33 8.21
N LYS A 481 -7.36 2.20 8.87
CA LYS A 481 -7.18 2.18 10.32
C LYS A 481 -7.50 3.52 10.94
N GLY A 482 -7.63 3.56 12.26
CA GLY A 482 -7.67 4.80 13.02
C GLY A 482 -8.15 4.58 14.45
N THR A 483 -8.52 5.65 15.12
CA THR A 483 -9.11 5.63 16.46
C THR A 483 -10.60 5.95 16.36
N VAL A 484 -11.45 5.26 17.11
CA VAL A 484 -12.87 5.64 17.27
C VAL A 484 -13.25 5.69 18.75
N ARG A 485 -13.73 6.86 19.17
CA ARG A 485 -14.38 7.08 20.46
C ARG A 485 -15.89 7.00 20.28
N ILE A 486 -16.55 6.21 21.12
CA ILE A 486 -17.97 5.89 21.06
C ILE A 486 -18.57 6.25 22.42
N TYR A 487 -19.45 7.25 22.45
CA TYR A 487 -19.89 7.88 23.70
C TYR A 487 -21.38 8.24 23.71
N ASP A 488 -21.89 8.66 24.87
CA ASP A 488 -23.30 9.00 25.11
C ASP A 488 -24.26 7.86 24.74
N THR A 489 -23.81 6.63 24.99
CA THR A 489 -24.49 5.40 24.57
C THR A 489 -25.72 5.08 25.42
N LYS A 490 -26.78 4.53 24.82
CA LYS A 490 -27.95 4.02 25.56
C LYS A 490 -27.63 2.75 26.35
N THR A 491 -27.94 2.79 27.65
CA THR A 491 -27.70 1.72 28.64
C THR A 491 -28.97 1.09 29.23
N THR A 492 -30.16 1.42 28.71
CA THR A 492 -31.44 0.90 29.27
C THR A 492 -32.40 0.43 28.18
N GLY A 493 -33.15 -0.65 28.46
CA GLY A 493 -34.11 -1.27 27.54
C GLY A 493 -33.48 -2.21 26.49
N GLY A 494 -34.32 -2.83 25.67
CA GLY A 494 -33.93 -3.91 24.75
C GLY A 494 -33.27 -3.49 23.42
N ALA A 495 -33.03 -2.20 23.22
CA ALA A 495 -32.48 -1.66 21.97
C ALA A 495 -31.04 -1.16 22.20
N ALA A 496 -30.08 -2.04 21.92
CA ALA A 496 -28.64 -1.80 22.08
C ALA A 496 -28.14 -0.60 21.26
N SER A 497 -27.07 0.05 21.73
CA SER A 497 -26.31 1.01 20.91
C SER A 497 -25.45 0.23 19.90
N LYS A 498 -25.27 0.75 18.68
CA LYS A 498 -24.61 0.02 17.59
C LYS A 498 -23.72 0.91 16.71
N VAL A 499 -22.44 0.56 16.62
CA VAL A 499 -21.47 1.12 15.66
C VAL A 499 -21.06 0.03 14.67
N GLU A 500 -20.89 0.40 13.40
CA GLU A 500 -20.78 -0.49 12.23
C GLU A 500 -19.50 -0.20 11.44
N PHE A 501 -18.73 -1.26 11.15
CA PHE A 501 -17.60 -1.28 10.23
C PHE A 501 -18.00 -2.24 9.09
N GLN A 502 -18.12 -1.76 7.85
CA GLN A 502 -18.71 -2.51 6.73
C GLN A 502 -17.73 -2.65 5.57
N VAL A 503 -17.45 -3.89 5.15
CA VAL A 503 -16.80 -4.19 3.87
C VAL A 503 -17.83 -4.76 2.90
N TYR A 504 -17.97 -4.19 1.71
CA TYR A 504 -19.07 -4.53 0.80
C TYR A 504 -18.68 -4.47 -0.68
N MET A 505 -19.30 -5.34 -1.47
CA MET A 505 -19.25 -5.30 -2.94
C MET A 505 -20.51 -4.63 -3.51
N ASN A 506 -21.70 -4.89 -2.94
CA ASN A 506 -22.96 -4.25 -3.35
C ASN A 506 -24.06 -4.45 -2.28
N ALA A 507 -25.29 -3.99 -2.54
CA ALA A 507 -26.42 -4.09 -1.61
C ALA A 507 -26.79 -5.54 -1.20
N SER A 508 -26.43 -6.54 -2.02
CA SER A 508 -26.65 -7.97 -1.74
C SER A 508 -25.38 -8.70 -1.25
N ASN A 509 -24.25 -8.00 -1.15
CA ASN A 509 -22.94 -8.56 -0.84
C ASN A 509 -22.19 -7.62 0.12
N TYR A 510 -22.33 -7.85 1.42
CA TYR A 510 -21.73 -7.07 2.49
C TYR A 510 -21.38 -7.93 3.70
N ILE A 511 -20.26 -7.63 4.34
CA ILE A 511 -19.84 -8.08 5.66
C ILE A 511 -19.88 -6.87 6.58
N LYS A 512 -20.40 -7.05 7.79
CA LYS A 512 -20.44 -6.03 8.82
C LYS A 512 -19.86 -6.56 10.11
N PHE A 513 -18.95 -5.80 10.69
CA PHE A 513 -18.57 -5.93 12.07
C PHE A 513 -19.33 -4.88 12.87
N TYR A 514 -19.93 -5.28 13.99
CA TYR A 514 -20.68 -4.40 14.85
C TYR A 514 -20.14 -4.43 16.27
N LEU A 515 -19.91 -3.24 16.85
CA LEU A 515 -19.83 -3.11 18.29
C LEU A 515 -21.24 -2.91 18.86
N TYR A 516 -21.73 -3.93 19.56
CA TYR A 516 -23.00 -3.89 20.29
C TYR A 516 -22.79 -3.54 21.75
N ARG A 517 -23.62 -2.62 22.26
CA ARG A 517 -23.72 -2.31 23.69
C ARG A 517 -25.13 -2.51 24.21
N TYR A 518 -25.31 -3.53 25.03
CA TYR A 518 -26.59 -3.87 25.67
C TYR A 518 -26.76 -3.16 27.01
N SER A 519 -27.98 -3.18 27.54
CA SER A 519 -28.35 -2.52 28.80
C SER A 519 -27.94 -3.24 30.08
N THR A 520 -27.40 -4.46 29.97
CA THR A 520 -27.12 -5.35 31.11
C THR A 520 -25.80 -6.14 30.99
N THR A 521 -24.99 -5.91 29.95
CA THR A 521 -23.72 -6.62 29.73
C THR A 521 -22.67 -5.71 29.08
N ASN A 522 -21.38 -6.05 29.24
CA ASN A 522 -20.27 -5.41 28.56
C ASN A 522 -20.42 -5.40 27.02
N ASN A 523 -19.66 -4.53 26.35
CA ASN A 523 -19.73 -4.44 24.89
C ASN A 523 -19.17 -5.71 24.23
N SER A 524 -19.72 -6.07 23.08
CA SER A 524 -19.41 -7.31 22.36
C SER A 524 -19.34 -7.03 20.87
N LEU A 525 -18.36 -7.64 20.19
CA LEU A 525 -18.26 -7.57 18.72
C LEU A 525 -19.03 -8.73 18.08
N TYR A 526 -19.71 -8.42 16.99
CA TYR A 526 -20.45 -9.37 16.17
C TYR A 526 -20.07 -9.22 14.69
N ILE A 527 -20.13 -10.31 13.94
CA ILE A 527 -20.21 -10.31 12.48
C ILE A 527 -21.66 -10.56 12.05
N GLU A 528 -22.14 -9.88 11.02
CA GLU A 528 -23.25 -10.34 10.17
C GLU A 528 -22.93 -10.07 8.70
N GLY A 529 -23.75 -10.61 7.79
CA GLY A 529 -23.62 -10.26 6.39
C GLY A 529 -24.55 -11.01 5.46
N MET A 530 -24.46 -10.63 4.19
CA MET A 530 -24.99 -11.39 3.07
C MET A 530 -23.86 -11.56 2.06
N ASN A 531 -23.67 -12.78 1.59
CA ASN A 531 -22.81 -13.09 0.46
C ASN A 531 -23.64 -13.93 -0.52
N SER A 532 -23.87 -13.45 -1.75
CA SER A 532 -24.74 -14.17 -2.69
C SER A 532 -24.17 -15.52 -3.17
N GLN A 533 -22.89 -15.81 -2.88
CA GLN A 533 -22.25 -17.10 -3.15
C GLN A 533 -22.24 -18.04 -1.93
N LEU A 534 -22.05 -17.49 -0.73
CA LEU A 534 -21.89 -18.26 0.53
C LEU A 534 -23.14 -18.25 1.43
N GLY A 535 -24.18 -17.50 1.06
CA GLY A 535 -25.44 -17.37 1.79
C GLY A 535 -25.46 -16.23 2.81
N LYS A 536 -26.49 -16.25 3.68
CA LYS A 536 -26.62 -15.29 4.78
C LYS A 536 -25.69 -15.69 5.93
N ILE A 537 -24.84 -14.76 6.36
CA ILE A 537 -24.05 -14.91 7.57
C ILE A 537 -24.93 -14.50 8.76
N PRO A 538 -25.25 -15.40 9.71
CA PRO A 538 -26.04 -15.04 10.88
C PRO A 538 -25.29 -14.06 11.77
N LEU A 539 -26.02 -13.29 12.58
CA LEU A 539 -25.46 -12.36 13.57
C LEU A 539 -24.70 -13.17 14.64
N THR A 540 -23.40 -13.32 14.45
CA THR A 540 -22.52 -14.22 15.20
C THR A 540 -21.61 -13.41 16.10
N ARG A 541 -21.51 -13.77 17.38
CA ARG A 541 -20.66 -13.06 18.35
C ARG A 541 -19.21 -13.49 18.17
N ILE A 542 -18.33 -12.55 17.82
CA ILE A 542 -16.90 -12.77 17.57
C ILE A 542 -16.01 -12.33 18.74
N MET A 543 -16.48 -11.39 19.58
CA MET A 543 -15.97 -11.19 20.94
C MET A 543 -17.13 -11.03 21.93
N ASN A 544 -16.99 -11.63 23.11
CA ASN A 544 -18.03 -11.66 24.14
C ASN A 544 -17.59 -10.92 25.40
N ASN A 545 -18.27 -9.83 25.75
CA ASN A 545 -18.03 -9.02 26.96
C ASN A 545 -16.59 -8.45 27.11
N THR A 546 -15.82 -8.41 26.01
CA THR A 546 -14.35 -8.18 25.98
C THR A 546 -13.92 -6.73 26.24
N PHE A 547 -14.83 -5.77 26.09
CA PHE A 547 -14.54 -4.32 26.20
C PHE A 547 -15.08 -3.73 27.50
N GLU A 548 -14.49 -2.61 27.94
CA GLU A 548 -14.76 -2.00 29.25
C GLU A 548 -16.22 -1.57 29.46
N ALA A 549 -16.64 -1.63 30.72
CA ALA A 549 -17.96 -1.22 31.17
C ALA A 549 -18.06 0.31 31.35
N GLY A 550 -18.19 1.05 30.25
CA GLY A 550 -18.35 2.51 30.25
C GLY A 550 -19.30 3.00 29.15
N THR A 551 -19.97 4.15 29.37
CA THR A 551 -20.80 4.83 28.35
C THR A 551 -20.00 5.67 27.35
N ASP A 552 -18.68 5.66 27.51
CA ASP A 552 -17.67 6.34 26.72
C ASP A 552 -16.51 5.34 26.64
N ILE A 553 -16.15 4.93 25.43
CA ILE A 553 -15.11 3.95 25.14
C ILE A 553 -14.32 4.42 23.92
N THR A 554 -13.01 4.24 23.94
CA THR A 554 -12.14 4.50 22.79
C THR A 554 -11.40 3.23 22.44
N LEU A 555 -11.31 2.92 21.15
CA LEU A 555 -10.55 1.80 20.62
C LEU A 555 -9.86 2.21 19.32
N ASN A 556 -8.78 1.53 18.99
CA ASN A 556 -8.16 1.61 17.66
C ASN A 556 -8.73 0.48 16.80
N TYR A 557 -9.01 0.78 15.55
CA TYR A 557 -9.56 -0.16 14.58
C TYR A 557 -8.69 -0.24 13.35
N GLU A 558 -8.65 -1.41 12.72
CA GLU A 558 -8.10 -1.60 11.39
C GLU A 558 -8.93 -2.64 10.61
N VAL A 559 -9.19 -2.33 9.35
CA VAL A 559 -9.98 -3.14 8.41
C VAL A 559 -9.18 -3.27 7.14
N LEU A 560 -8.70 -4.48 6.86
CA LEU A 560 -7.94 -4.78 5.65
C LEU A 560 -8.78 -5.63 4.69
N PHE A 561 -8.69 -5.32 3.39
CA PHE A 561 -9.16 -6.16 2.31
C PHE A 561 -8.00 -6.49 1.38
N ASP A 562 -7.75 -7.79 1.12
CA ASP A 562 -6.71 -8.22 0.18
C ASP A 562 -7.19 -9.45 -0.63
N LEU A 563 -7.44 -9.24 -1.93
CA LEU A 563 -7.85 -10.29 -2.88
C LEU A 563 -9.02 -11.17 -2.39
N GLY A 564 -10.03 -10.55 -1.76
CA GLY A 564 -11.21 -11.25 -1.25
C GLY A 564 -11.11 -11.72 0.20
N ASN A 565 -9.95 -11.59 0.83
CA ASN A 565 -9.80 -11.76 2.27
C ASN A 565 -10.21 -10.47 2.99
N ILE A 566 -10.95 -10.58 4.07
CA ILE A 566 -11.27 -9.48 5.00
C ILE A 566 -10.61 -9.80 6.33
N TYR A 567 -9.84 -8.86 6.86
CA TYR A 567 -9.27 -8.91 8.21
C TYR A 567 -9.86 -7.75 9.01
N PHE A 568 -10.27 -8.04 10.25
CA PHE A 568 -10.77 -7.04 11.19
C PHE A 568 -9.95 -7.09 12.46
N VAL A 569 -9.29 -5.98 12.75
CA VAL A 569 -8.29 -5.80 13.80
C VAL A 569 -8.79 -4.70 14.75
N ILE A 570 -8.61 -4.90 16.05
CA ILE A 570 -8.98 -3.94 17.09
C ILE A 570 -7.85 -3.91 18.12
N ASP A 571 -7.35 -2.72 18.44
CA ASP A 571 -6.23 -2.51 19.38
C ASP A 571 -5.03 -3.43 19.09
N ASN A 572 -4.69 -3.56 17.81
CA ASN A 572 -3.65 -4.41 17.21
C ASN A 572 -3.90 -5.93 17.30
N GLU A 573 -5.01 -6.42 17.86
CA GLU A 573 -5.39 -7.84 17.85
C GLU A 573 -6.26 -8.18 16.61
N LEU A 574 -5.94 -9.28 15.90
CA LEU A 574 -6.79 -9.81 14.83
C LEU A 574 -8.06 -10.46 15.41
N VAL A 575 -9.15 -9.69 15.42
CA VAL A 575 -10.46 -10.11 15.94
C VAL A 575 -11.10 -11.16 15.04
N HIS A 576 -11.07 -10.94 13.73
CA HIS A 576 -11.75 -11.82 12.78
C HIS A 576 -11.12 -11.81 11.40
N TYR A 577 -11.25 -12.96 10.72
CA TYR A 577 -10.83 -13.18 9.35
C TYR A 577 -12.01 -13.80 8.58
N TYR A 578 -12.28 -13.32 7.37
CA TYR A 578 -13.37 -13.82 6.54
C TYR A 578 -12.98 -13.86 5.05
N GLN A 579 -13.06 -15.05 4.46
CA GLN A 579 -12.92 -15.24 3.00
C GLN A 579 -14.24 -14.93 2.31
N SER A 580 -14.28 -13.83 1.55
CA SER A 580 -15.50 -13.39 0.84
C SER A 580 -15.63 -13.97 -0.58
N GLY A 581 -14.53 -14.38 -1.20
CA GLY A 581 -14.47 -14.74 -2.62
C GLY A 581 -14.60 -13.54 -3.59
N TRP A 582 -14.76 -12.32 -3.09
CA TRP A 582 -14.95 -11.13 -3.91
C TRP A 582 -13.62 -10.63 -4.49
N ARG A 583 -13.59 -10.28 -5.79
CA ARG A 583 -12.39 -9.71 -6.42
C ARG A 583 -12.16 -8.23 -6.07
N LYS A 584 -13.21 -7.52 -5.66
CA LYS A 584 -13.20 -6.12 -5.23
C LYS A 584 -14.25 -5.92 -4.14
N ALA A 585 -13.97 -5.02 -3.21
CA ALA A 585 -14.90 -4.52 -2.22
C ALA A 585 -14.56 -3.06 -1.90
N GLY A 586 -15.41 -2.37 -1.16
CA GLY A 586 -15.11 -1.09 -0.54
C GLY A 586 -15.49 -1.04 0.92
N TYR A 587 -15.07 0.04 1.58
CA TYR A 587 -15.26 0.27 3.00
C TYR A 587 -16.29 1.36 3.28
N ALA A 588 -17.06 1.16 4.34
CA ALA A 588 -18.00 2.12 4.92
C ALA A 588 -18.03 1.94 6.42
N PHE A 589 -18.41 3.00 7.15
CA PHE A 589 -18.74 2.90 8.56
C PHE A 589 -20.05 3.61 8.86
N GLY A 590 -20.58 3.38 10.06
CA GLY A 590 -21.75 4.10 10.51
C GLY A 590 -22.14 3.86 11.96
N VAL A 591 -23.15 4.61 12.38
CA VAL A 591 -23.87 4.44 13.64
C VAL A 591 -25.30 4.08 13.30
N LEU A 592 -25.79 2.98 13.86
CA LEU A 592 -27.13 2.47 13.55
C LEU A 592 -28.21 3.08 14.44
N GLN A 593 -27.88 3.34 15.71
CA GLN A 593 -28.77 3.90 16.73
C GLN A 593 -28.01 4.20 18.03
N TYR A 594 -28.42 5.25 18.73
CA TYR A 594 -28.07 5.54 20.14
C TYR A 594 -26.57 5.65 20.52
N ALA A 595 -25.72 6.20 19.67
CA ALA A 595 -24.35 6.52 20.07
C ALA A 595 -23.83 7.78 19.36
N LYS A 596 -23.06 8.60 20.07
CA LYS A 596 -22.18 9.58 19.43
C LYS A 596 -20.86 8.90 19.09
N THR A 597 -20.23 9.27 17.98
CA THR A 597 -18.93 8.72 17.59
C THR A 597 -18.03 9.81 17.05
N THR A 598 -16.80 9.83 17.55
CA THR A 598 -15.69 10.62 17.00
C THR A 598 -14.68 9.64 16.43
N TRP A 599 -14.54 9.64 15.10
CA TRP A 599 -13.50 8.91 14.39
C TRP A 599 -12.35 9.88 14.14
N SER A 600 -11.13 9.50 14.51
CA SER A 600 -9.94 10.35 14.43
C SER A 600 -8.74 9.53 13.96
N ASN A 601 -7.64 10.20 13.58
CA ASN A 601 -6.42 9.54 13.11
C ASN A 601 -6.69 8.52 11.99
N THR A 602 -7.71 8.76 11.15
CA THR A 602 -8.15 7.79 10.16
C THR A 602 -7.20 7.83 8.97
N GLU A 603 -6.39 6.78 8.85
CA GLU A 603 -5.43 6.56 7.78
C GLU A 603 -6.00 5.54 6.78
N ILE A 604 -5.77 5.77 5.49
CA ILE A 604 -6.22 4.91 4.41
C ILE A 604 -5.00 4.44 3.61
N PHE A 605 -4.88 3.12 3.45
CA PHE A 605 -3.87 2.49 2.61
C PHE A 605 -4.53 2.02 1.33
N ASP A 606 -4.25 2.70 0.22
CA ASP A 606 -4.68 2.26 -1.10
C ASP A 606 -3.49 1.97 -2.01
N TYR A 607 -3.75 1.16 -3.04
CA TYR A 607 -2.76 0.56 -3.93
C TYR A 607 -1.97 1.58 -4.76
N ASN A 608 -2.37 2.87 -4.79
CA ASN A 608 -1.79 3.84 -5.71
C ASN A 608 -0.70 4.72 -5.07
N ASN A 609 -0.84 5.08 -3.78
CA ASN A 609 0.06 6.05 -3.13
C ASN A 609 0.80 5.54 -1.87
N THR A 610 0.25 4.60 -1.08
CA THR A 610 0.80 4.31 0.29
C THR A 610 0.95 2.83 0.68
N TYR A 611 0.41 1.89 -0.09
CA TYR A 611 0.39 0.47 0.32
C TYR A 611 1.79 -0.19 0.43
N ASP A 612 2.79 0.31 -0.29
CA ASP A 612 4.18 -0.21 -0.20
C ASP A 612 5.05 0.45 0.90
N GLU A 613 4.59 1.53 1.54
CA GLU A 613 5.29 2.13 2.70
C GLU A 613 4.71 1.66 4.05
N ALA A 614 3.45 1.24 4.09
CA ALA A 614 2.77 0.68 5.26
C ALA A 614 3.23 -0.77 5.63
N TYR A 615 4.49 -1.12 5.35
CA TYR A 615 4.94 -2.52 5.21
C TYR A 615 5.07 -3.34 6.50
N LEU A 616 4.99 -2.73 7.70
CA LEU A 616 5.10 -3.47 8.97
C LEU A 616 4.12 -4.66 9.07
N PHE A 617 2.89 -4.50 8.58
CA PHE A 617 1.91 -5.59 8.62
C PHE A 617 2.13 -6.61 7.50
N LYS A 618 2.88 -6.27 6.43
CA LYS A 618 3.15 -7.22 5.33
C LYS A 618 4.07 -8.34 5.78
N ASP A 619 5.05 -8.08 6.64
CA ASP A 619 5.93 -9.15 7.15
C ASP A 619 5.22 -10.05 8.18
N GLN A 620 4.38 -9.48 9.04
CA GLN A 620 3.49 -10.27 9.90
C GLN A 620 2.50 -11.11 9.07
N LEU A 621 1.92 -10.55 8.01
CA LEU A 621 1.04 -11.26 7.10
C LEU A 621 1.79 -12.27 6.20
N ASN A 622 3.08 -12.05 5.91
CA ASN A 622 3.93 -12.99 5.15
C ASN A 622 4.36 -14.17 6.03
N ALA A 623 4.67 -13.95 7.31
CA ALA A 623 4.84 -15.02 8.29
C ALA A 623 3.57 -15.88 8.37
N LEU A 624 2.39 -15.24 8.47
CA LEU A 624 1.08 -15.89 8.40
C LEU A 624 0.70 -16.46 7.00
N ARG A 625 1.57 -16.32 5.98
CA ARG A 625 1.38 -16.85 4.61
C ARG A 625 2.30 -18.00 4.25
N ASN A 626 3.40 -18.21 4.97
CA ASN A 626 4.24 -19.41 4.83
C ASN A 626 3.57 -20.62 5.51
N ARG A 627 2.30 -20.86 5.17
CA ARG A 627 1.44 -21.93 5.68
C ARG A 627 1.78 -23.26 5.01
N ASN A 628 2.93 -23.80 5.36
CA ASN A 628 3.05 -25.25 5.42
C ASN A 628 2.29 -25.70 6.68
N ASN A 629 1.45 -26.72 6.55
CA ASN A 629 0.53 -27.13 7.61
C ASN A 629 1.29 -27.75 8.80
N ALA A 630 0.65 -27.73 9.97
CA ALA A 630 0.77 -28.76 11.01
C ALA A 630 -0.67 -29.27 11.24
N PHE A 631 -1.04 -30.55 11.13
CA PHE A 631 -0.39 -31.81 11.54
C PHE A 631 -0.26 -31.97 13.06
N LEU A 632 -1.35 -31.77 13.83
CA LEU A 632 -1.41 -32.40 15.16
C LEU A 632 -1.55 -33.93 15.00
N SER A 633 -1.09 -34.71 15.99
CA SER A 633 -1.49 -36.12 16.07
C SER A 633 -2.98 -36.23 16.43
N ASP A 634 -3.78 -36.96 15.63
CA ASP A 634 -5.26 -36.97 15.72
C ASP A 634 -5.83 -37.68 16.98
N ASP A 635 -5.00 -38.01 17.98
CA ASP A 635 -5.37 -38.77 19.17
C ASP A 635 -6.38 -38.06 20.09
N TYR A 636 -6.34 -36.73 20.13
CA TYR A 636 -7.17 -35.89 21.02
C TYR A 636 -7.83 -34.68 20.34
N PHE A 637 -7.37 -34.29 19.15
CA PHE A 637 -7.87 -33.13 18.42
C PHE A 637 -8.50 -33.57 17.10
N VAL A 638 -9.71 -33.10 16.83
CA VAL A 638 -10.39 -33.26 15.54
C VAL A 638 -10.07 -32.05 14.65
N ASN A 639 -9.56 -32.28 13.45
CA ASN A 639 -9.53 -31.23 12.42
C ASN A 639 -10.97 -30.93 11.97
N THR A 640 -11.42 -29.68 12.16
CA THR A 640 -12.79 -29.24 11.84
C THR A 640 -12.85 -28.34 10.60
N SER A 641 -11.73 -27.71 10.26
CA SER A 641 -11.44 -27.04 9.00
C SER A 641 -9.90 -26.96 8.84
N SER A 642 -9.41 -26.59 7.65
CA SER A 642 -7.96 -26.59 7.34
C SER A 642 -7.10 -25.89 8.38
N ASP A 643 -7.64 -24.84 9.02
CA ASP A 643 -6.93 -23.93 9.91
C ASP A 643 -7.42 -24.05 11.37
N MET A 644 -8.23 -25.07 11.73
CA MET A 644 -8.82 -25.22 13.09
C MET A 644 -8.90 -26.68 13.58
N TYR A 645 -8.10 -26.98 14.59
CA TYR A 645 -8.09 -28.24 15.35
C TYR A 645 -8.81 -28.08 16.69
N VAL A 646 -9.59 -29.08 17.10
CA VAL A 646 -10.48 -28.96 18.26
C VAL A 646 -10.51 -30.22 19.13
N LYS A 647 -10.20 -30.08 20.42
CA LYS A 647 -10.38 -31.09 21.47
C LYS A 647 -11.71 -30.85 22.18
N GLU A 648 -12.71 -31.67 21.88
CA GLU A 648 -14.11 -31.49 22.32
C GLU A 648 -14.49 -32.20 23.63
N ASP A 649 -13.58 -32.33 24.59
CA ASP A 649 -13.88 -32.93 25.89
C ASP A 649 -13.17 -32.27 27.08
N TYR A 650 -13.63 -32.61 28.29
CA TYR A 650 -13.05 -32.15 29.56
C TYR A 650 -11.93 -33.05 30.13
N THR A 651 -11.48 -34.07 29.40
CA THR A 651 -10.40 -34.97 29.85
C THR A 651 -9.03 -34.27 29.80
N THR A 652 -7.99 -34.91 30.34
CA THR A 652 -6.60 -34.53 30.06
C THR A 652 -6.21 -35.15 28.72
N GLY A 653 -5.78 -34.33 27.76
CA GLY A 653 -5.38 -34.79 26.43
C GLY A 653 -4.49 -33.79 25.72
N PHE A 654 -3.47 -34.30 25.03
CA PHE A 654 -2.43 -33.55 24.35
C PHE A 654 -2.06 -34.24 23.04
N SER A 655 -1.93 -33.46 21.98
CA SER A 655 -1.45 -33.91 20.68
C SER A 655 -0.07 -33.33 20.40
N GLN A 656 0.80 -34.12 19.76
CA GLN A 656 2.12 -33.65 19.34
C GLN A 656 1.98 -32.79 18.09
N VAL A 657 2.78 -31.72 18.00
CA VAL A 657 2.89 -30.91 16.78
C VAL A 657 3.87 -31.63 15.84
N MET A 658 3.37 -32.07 14.69
CA MET A 658 4.14 -32.72 13.64
C MET A 658 4.38 -31.76 12.47
N ILE A 659 5.40 -32.05 11.67
CA ILE A 659 5.83 -31.34 10.47
C ILE A 659 6.16 -32.40 9.41
N GLU A 660 5.41 -32.44 8.31
CA GLU A 660 5.55 -33.42 7.21
C GLU A 660 5.48 -34.92 7.61
N GLY A 661 5.14 -35.22 8.87
CA GLY A 661 5.03 -36.57 9.44
C GLY A 661 5.93 -36.83 10.65
N GLU A 662 6.93 -35.98 10.89
CA GLU A 662 7.86 -36.06 12.03
C GLU A 662 7.55 -35.00 13.09
N PRO A 663 7.94 -35.15 14.38
CA PRO A 663 7.72 -34.11 15.38
C PRO A 663 8.42 -32.78 15.05
N LEU A 664 7.84 -31.65 15.47
CA LEU A 664 8.46 -30.33 15.41
C LEU A 664 9.70 -30.28 16.32
N ALA A 665 10.89 -30.46 15.74
CA ALA A 665 12.14 -30.64 16.46
C ALA A 665 13.32 -30.02 15.69
N ASN A 666 13.94 -28.97 16.23
CA ASN A 666 15.16 -28.33 15.72
C ASN A 666 15.74 -27.44 16.83
N ASP A 667 17.04 -27.17 16.80
CA ASP A 667 17.67 -26.19 17.69
C ASP A 667 17.17 -24.76 17.39
N TYR A 668 16.77 -24.47 16.16
CA TYR A 668 16.35 -23.13 15.71
C TYR A 668 14.98 -23.18 15.00
N TYR A 669 13.91 -22.80 15.70
CA TYR A 669 12.59 -22.66 15.09
C TYR A 669 11.68 -21.65 15.77
N VAL A 670 10.67 -21.26 15.02
CA VAL A 670 9.53 -20.44 15.44
C VAL A 670 8.26 -21.26 15.27
N PHE A 671 7.35 -21.22 16.24
CA PHE A 671 6.06 -21.90 16.19
C PHE A 671 4.97 -21.09 16.86
N GLY A 672 3.88 -20.80 16.15
CA GLY A 672 2.82 -19.94 16.67
C GLY A 672 1.43 -20.25 16.13
N GLY A 673 0.49 -19.43 16.55
CA GLY A 673 -0.92 -19.53 16.20
C GLY A 673 -1.80 -18.97 17.31
N ARG A 674 -3.03 -19.47 17.42
CA ARG A 674 -4.01 -19.01 18.40
C ARG A 674 -4.54 -20.19 19.22
N LEU A 675 -4.19 -20.19 20.50
CA LEU A 675 -4.67 -21.18 21.48
C LEU A 675 -5.94 -20.64 22.17
N ILE A 676 -7.03 -21.40 22.12
CA ILE A 676 -8.32 -21.01 22.69
C ILE A 676 -8.74 -21.99 23.78
N ASN A 677 -8.87 -21.49 25.00
CA ASN A 677 -9.41 -22.19 26.16
C ASN A 677 -10.93 -21.91 26.25
N TYR A 678 -11.76 -22.70 25.56
CA TYR A 678 -13.21 -22.44 25.44
C TYR A 678 -14.06 -23.44 26.25
N GLN A 679 -15.30 -23.03 26.59
CA GLN A 679 -16.16 -23.73 27.55
C GLN A 679 -15.48 -24.08 28.91
N ALA A 680 -14.44 -23.33 29.27
CA ALA A 680 -13.57 -23.62 30.40
C ALA A 680 -14.29 -23.71 31.75
N ARG A 681 -13.96 -24.75 32.52
CA ARG A 681 -14.30 -24.89 33.95
C ARG A 681 -13.33 -24.03 34.79
N ALA A 682 -13.63 -23.89 36.08
CA ALA A 682 -12.63 -23.43 37.04
C ALA A 682 -11.43 -24.39 37.02
N TRP A 683 -10.21 -23.84 36.96
CA TRP A 683 -8.94 -24.54 36.78
C TRP A 683 -8.87 -25.35 35.47
N GLY A 684 -9.65 -24.95 34.46
CA GLY A 684 -9.56 -25.44 33.09
C GLY A 684 -8.37 -24.81 32.38
N GLN A 685 -7.46 -25.64 31.87
CA GLN A 685 -6.16 -25.23 31.31
C GLN A 685 -6.04 -25.64 29.86
N ALA A 686 -5.72 -24.70 28.97
CA ALA A 686 -5.16 -24.96 27.65
C ALA A 686 -3.66 -24.67 27.71
N GLU A 687 -2.84 -25.51 27.10
CA GLU A 687 -1.40 -25.56 27.35
C GLU A 687 -0.61 -25.81 26.06
N ILE A 688 0.53 -25.12 25.96
CA ILE A 688 1.61 -25.39 25.02
C ILE A 688 2.80 -25.86 25.85
N THR A 689 3.41 -26.98 25.47
CA THR A 689 4.54 -27.58 26.20
C THR A 689 5.68 -27.88 25.24
N ILE A 690 6.88 -27.39 25.54
CA ILE A 690 8.11 -27.66 24.80
C ILE A 690 8.92 -28.67 25.62
N TYR A 691 9.19 -29.83 25.04
CA TYR A 691 9.93 -30.91 25.70
C TYR A 691 11.33 -31.05 25.12
N SER A 692 12.31 -31.20 25.99
CA SER A 692 13.61 -31.83 25.68
C SER A 692 13.55 -33.32 25.99
N ASP A 693 12.98 -33.69 27.14
CA ASP A 693 12.68 -35.07 27.54
C ASP A 693 11.62 -35.06 28.67
N ASP A 694 11.32 -36.22 29.27
CA ASP A 694 10.33 -36.34 30.35
C ASP A 694 10.67 -35.51 31.61
N TYR A 695 11.95 -35.20 31.82
CA TYR A 695 12.53 -34.49 32.96
C TYR A 695 12.76 -33.00 32.69
N HIS A 696 12.96 -32.62 31.43
CA HIS A 696 13.26 -31.24 31.00
C HIS A 696 12.20 -30.72 30.02
N SER A 697 11.33 -29.84 30.51
CA SER A 697 10.23 -29.26 29.72
C SER A 697 9.81 -27.88 30.23
N TYR A 698 9.47 -26.98 29.31
CA TYR A 698 8.87 -25.67 29.60
C TYR A 698 7.42 -25.64 29.16
N ARG A 699 6.53 -25.03 29.95
CA ARG A 699 5.12 -24.88 29.57
C ARG A 699 4.58 -23.46 29.71
N TYR A 700 3.61 -23.16 28.85
CA TYR A 700 2.83 -21.93 28.86
C TYR A 700 1.36 -22.29 28.87
N VAL A 701 0.65 -21.86 29.92
CA VAL A 701 -0.69 -22.33 30.26
C VAL A 701 -1.67 -21.17 30.34
N LEU A 702 -2.62 -21.14 29.42
CA LEU A 702 -3.81 -20.31 29.47
C LEU A 702 -4.83 -20.99 30.39
N GLU A 703 -4.99 -20.47 31.60
CA GLU A 703 -5.85 -21.03 32.65
C GLU A 703 -7.06 -20.14 32.94
N LYS A 704 -8.20 -20.76 33.25
CA LYS A 704 -9.34 -20.08 33.88
C LYS A 704 -9.35 -20.30 35.39
N THR A 705 -9.43 -19.24 36.17
CA THR A 705 -9.50 -19.27 37.65
C THR A 705 -10.87 -19.73 38.16
N ASP A 706 -10.96 -20.02 39.46
CA ASP A 706 -12.22 -20.23 40.18
C ASP A 706 -13.15 -19.00 40.15
N ARG A 707 -12.58 -17.79 40.19
CA ARG A 707 -13.27 -16.50 39.99
C ARG A 707 -13.82 -16.31 38.57
N GLY A 708 -13.43 -17.19 37.63
CA GLY A 708 -13.90 -17.20 36.25
C GLY A 708 -13.14 -16.27 35.31
N GLU A 709 -12.03 -15.70 35.79
CA GLU A 709 -11.09 -14.85 35.06
C GLU A 709 -10.06 -15.73 34.32
N PHE A 710 -9.37 -15.17 33.32
CA PHE A 710 -8.28 -15.90 32.64
C PHE A 710 -6.92 -15.37 33.08
N GLN A 711 -5.91 -16.24 33.11
CA GLN A 711 -4.51 -15.92 33.33
C GLN A 711 -3.63 -16.73 32.37
N VAL A 712 -2.42 -16.23 32.10
CA VAL A 712 -1.36 -17.03 31.45
C VAL A 712 -0.26 -17.21 32.48
N PHE A 713 0.15 -18.45 32.76
CA PHE A 713 1.28 -18.74 33.63
C PHE A 713 2.28 -19.67 32.94
N THR A 714 3.49 -19.71 33.47
CA THR A 714 4.57 -20.57 33.00
C THR A 714 5.18 -21.36 34.16
N GLU A 715 5.63 -22.58 33.85
CA GLU A 715 6.25 -23.53 34.77
C GLU A 715 7.30 -24.35 33.99
N TYR A 716 8.29 -24.89 34.69
CA TYR A 716 9.32 -25.75 34.12
C TYR A 716 9.45 -27.08 34.86
N LYS A 717 10.14 -28.04 34.25
CA LYS A 717 10.76 -29.19 34.92
C LYS A 717 12.27 -29.16 34.72
N ASN A 718 13.01 -29.50 35.77
CA ASN A 718 14.47 -29.69 35.74
C ASN A 718 14.98 -30.75 36.74
N VAL A 719 14.09 -31.48 37.41
CA VAL A 719 14.39 -32.56 38.36
C VAL A 719 13.28 -33.61 38.34
N ASP A 720 13.66 -34.89 38.45
CA ASP A 720 12.86 -36.13 38.59
C ASP A 720 11.67 -36.40 37.64
N GLY A 721 11.24 -35.42 36.84
CA GLY A 721 10.18 -35.53 35.83
C GLY A 721 8.76 -35.48 36.38
N THR A 722 8.56 -35.51 37.71
CA THR A 722 7.24 -35.68 38.31
C THR A 722 6.55 -34.36 38.67
N ASN A 723 7.31 -33.32 39.05
CA ASN A 723 6.76 -32.05 39.54
C ASN A 723 7.05 -30.87 38.61
N TRP A 724 6.07 -29.99 38.45
CA TRP A 724 6.25 -28.67 37.85
C TRP A 724 6.76 -27.68 38.89
N LEU A 725 7.73 -26.86 38.50
CA LEU A 725 8.45 -25.92 39.36
C LEU A 725 8.47 -24.51 38.75
N GLY A 726 8.82 -23.52 39.58
CA GLY A 726 9.02 -22.14 39.15
C GLY A 726 7.79 -21.49 38.55
N ARG A 727 6.58 -21.78 39.08
CA ARG A 727 5.34 -21.15 38.62
C ARG A 727 5.46 -19.63 38.69
N LYS A 728 5.28 -18.99 37.54
CA LYS A 728 5.27 -17.53 37.39
C LYS A 728 4.07 -17.14 36.53
N ASN A 729 3.28 -16.18 36.99
CA ASN A 729 2.26 -15.58 36.15
C ASN A 729 2.91 -14.68 35.10
N VAL A 730 2.56 -14.92 33.84
CA VAL A 730 3.00 -14.18 32.65
C VAL A 730 1.98 -13.10 32.30
N ILE A 731 0.69 -13.42 32.47
CA ILE A 731 -0.43 -12.47 32.48
C ILE A 731 -1.26 -12.77 33.73
N ALA A 732 -1.23 -11.84 34.69
CA ALA A 732 -1.97 -11.91 35.95
C ALA A 732 -3.49 -12.09 35.73
N PRO A 733 -4.22 -12.80 36.63
CA PRO A 733 -5.63 -13.10 36.46
C PRO A 733 -6.48 -11.84 36.45
N HIS A 734 -7.24 -11.64 35.37
CA HIS A 734 -8.14 -10.51 35.23
C HIS A 734 -9.31 -10.81 34.31
N SER A 735 -10.50 -10.40 34.73
CA SER A 735 -11.76 -10.32 33.97
C SER A 735 -11.73 -9.65 32.58
N ARG A 736 -10.65 -8.92 32.20
CA ARG A 736 -10.44 -8.40 30.84
C ARG A 736 -9.66 -9.36 29.92
N ASN A 737 -8.94 -10.32 30.49
CA ASN A 737 -8.11 -11.28 29.76
C ASN A 737 -9.00 -12.19 28.91
N LYS A 738 -8.57 -12.47 27.69
CA LYS A 738 -9.36 -13.25 26.75
C LYS A 738 -9.31 -14.73 27.12
N ASN A 739 -10.30 -15.49 26.66
CA ASN A 739 -10.28 -16.95 26.73
C ASN A 739 -9.40 -17.59 25.62
N PHE A 740 -8.53 -16.80 24.99
CA PHE A 740 -7.57 -17.21 23.98
C PHE A 740 -6.28 -16.40 24.14
N MET A 741 -5.20 -16.89 23.54
CA MET A 741 -3.96 -16.13 23.34
C MET A 741 -3.48 -16.36 21.90
N THR A 742 -3.12 -15.27 21.21
CA THR A 742 -2.29 -15.33 20.00
C THR A 742 -0.85 -15.40 20.46
N PHE A 743 -0.18 -16.50 20.16
CA PHE A 743 1.15 -16.80 20.69
C PHE A 743 2.15 -17.11 19.58
N GLU A 744 3.41 -16.93 19.92
CA GLU A 744 4.52 -17.52 19.21
C GLU A 744 5.54 -18.02 20.25
N VAL A 745 6.11 -19.19 20.02
CA VAL A 745 7.22 -19.75 20.78
C VAL A 745 8.44 -19.72 19.87
N VAL A 746 9.46 -18.98 20.28
CA VAL A 746 10.74 -18.87 19.57
C VAL A 746 11.76 -19.71 20.33
N VAL A 747 12.43 -20.61 19.63
CA VAL A 747 13.38 -21.58 20.20
C VAL A 747 14.73 -21.37 19.53
N ASN A 748 15.74 -21.09 20.36
CA ASN A 748 17.08 -20.71 19.96
C ASN A 748 18.08 -21.47 20.84
N ALA A 749 18.40 -22.70 20.43
CA ALA A 749 19.19 -23.69 21.17
C ALA A 749 18.65 -23.93 22.60
N ASP A 750 19.38 -23.44 23.61
CA ASP A 750 19.07 -23.57 25.05
C ASP A 750 17.99 -22.59 25.55
N SER A 751 17.54 -21.68 24.69
CA SER A 751 16.70 -20.54 25.04
C SER A 751 15.33 -20.61 24.38
N VAL A 752 14.27 -20.40 25.16
CA VAL A 752 12.87 -20.47 24.71
C VAL A 752 12.11 -19.22 25.14
N TYR A 753 11.60 -18.47 24.17
CA TYR A 753 10.84 -17.24 24.37
C TYR A 753 9.36 -17.50 24.10
N LEU A 754 8.47 -17.05 24.98
CA LEU A 754 7.05 -16.89 24.69
C LEU A 754 6.79 -15.44 24.27
N LEU A 755 6.27 -15.29 23.07
CA LEU A 755 5.66 -14.06 22.60
C LEU A 755 4.14 -14.17 22.70
N ILE A 756 3.50 -13.07 23.07
CA ILE A 756 2.04 -12.88 22.97
C ILE A 756 1.84 -11.55 22.25
N ASN A 757 0.97 -11.51 21.25
CA ASN A 757 0.73 -10.32 20.42
C ASN A 757 2.03 -9.65 19.90
N ASN A 758 3.00 -10.47 19.50
CA ASN A 758 4.32 -10.09 18.95
C ASN A 758 5.27 -9.33 19.91
N LEU A 759 5.04 -9.43 21.23
CA LEU A 759 5.96 -8.96 22.27
C LEU A 759 6.47 -10.17 23.08
N ILE A 760 7.74 -10.19 23.49
CA ILE A 760 8.30 -11.21 24.40
C ILE A 760 7.72 -10.97 25.80
N TYR A 761 6.84 -11.87 26.23
CA TYR A 761 6.24 -11.87 27.56
C TYR A 761 7.01 -12.74 28.56
N HIS A 762 7.74 -13.75 28.07
CA HIS A 762 8.59 -14.60 28.91
C HIS A 762 9.79 -15.16 28.14
N SER A 763 10.88 -15.45 28.85
CA SER A 763 11.99 -16.26 28.34
C SER A 763 12.46 -17.26 29.40
N TYR A 764 12.86 -18.44 28.94
CA TYR A 764 13.74 -19.34 29.66
C TYR A 764 15.08 -19.39 28.93
N VAL A 765 16.17 -19.44 29.69
CA VAL A 765 17.53 -19.69 29.21
C VAL A 765 18.07 -20.79 30.12
N SER A 766 18.41 -21.95 29.57
CA SER A 766 18.97 -23.04 30.38
C SER A 766 20.47 -22.85 30.60
N GLU A 767 20.97 -23.11 31.80
CA GLU A 767 22.42 -23.14 32.06
C GLU A 767 23.08 -24.45 31.57
N ASN A 768 22.29 -25.51 31.30
CA ASN A 768 22.77 -26.79 30.72
C ASN A 768 21.66 -27.50 29.91
N ASP A 769 22.06 -28.28 28.89
CA ASP A 769 21.41 -29.47 28.31
C ASP A 769 19.91 -29.45 27.90
N PHE A 770 19.23 -28.31 27.78
CA PHE A 770 17.88 -28.27 27.17
C PHE A 770 18.00 -28.37 25.64
N ILE A 771 17.57 -29.49 25.05
CA ILE A 771 17.60 -29.72 23.60
C ILE A 771 16.16 -29.95 23.09
N PRO A 772 15.51 -28.99 22.42
CA PRO A 772 14.10 -29.10 22.01
C PRO A 772 13.82 -30.32 21.10
N ARG A 773 13.02 -31.27 21.57
CA ARG A 773 12.66 -32.51 20.86
C ARG A 773 11.25 -32.58 20.32
N TYR A 774 10.29 -31.90 20.93
CA TYR A 774 8.93 -31.75 20.40
C TYR A 774 8.11 -30.70 21.13
N VAL A 775 7.08 -30.20 20.45
CA VAL A 775 6.01 -29.38 21.04
C VAL A 775 4.74 -30.23 21.19
N GLN A 776 4.01 -30.06 22.29
CA GLN A 776 2.63 -30.53 22.44
C GLN A 776 1.68 -29.35 22.61
N ILE A 777 0.46 -29.51 22.09
CA ILE A 777 -0.69 -28.66 22.41
C ILE A 777 -1.78 -29.53 23.03
N GLY A 778 -2.41 -29.04 24.10
CA GLY A 778 -3.47 -29.77 24.77
C GLY A 778 -4.05 -29.04 25.94
N GLY A 779 -4.53 -29.81 26.92
CA GLY A 779 -5.10 -29.26 28.13
C GLY A 779 -5.84 -30.27 29.00
N ARG A 780 -6.41 -29.76 30.09
CA ARG A 780 -7.20 -30.52 31.06
C ARG A 780 -8.39 -29.70 31.58
N ALA A 781 -9.49 -30.38 31.88
CA ALA A 781 -10.74 -29.78 32.40
C ALA A 781 -11.32 -28.65 31.53
N THR A 782 -10.98 -28.60 30.24
CA THR A 782 -11.46 -27.60 29.27
C THR A 782 -11.46 -28.12 27.84
N TYR A 783 -12.23 -27.47 26.96
CA TYR A 783 -12.17 -27.67 25.52
C TYR A 783 -11.07 -26.77 24.97
N VAL A 784 -10.25 -27.30 24.06
CA VAL A 784 -9.12 -26.57 23.48
C VAL A 784 -9.31 -26.50 21.98
N ALA A 785 -9.25 -25.29 21.42
CA ALA A 785 -9.12 -25.12 19.98
C ALA A 785 -7.76 -24.49 19.67
N PHE A 786 -7.07 -25.02 18.66
CA PHE A 786 -5.86 -24.44 18.10
C PHE A 786 -6.18 -24.00 16.67
N CYS A 787 -6.02 -22.71 16.43
CA CYS A 787 -6.36 -22.06 15.17
C CYS A 787 -5.14 -21.36 14.57
N ASP A 788 -5.17 -21.16 13.25
CA ASP A 788 -4.23 -20.26 12.54
C ASP A 788 -2.74 -20.63 12.73
N GLY A 789 -2.45 -21.92 12.94
CA GLY A 789 -1.13 -22.42 13.30
C GLY A 789 -0.08 -22.32 12.19
N TYR A 790 1.15 -21.96 12.55
CA TYR A 790 2.29 -21.82 11.64
C TYR A 790 3.60 -22.23 12.33
N TYR A 791 4.61 -22.55 11.52
CA TYR A 791 5.97 -22.82 11.98
C TYR A 791 7.00 -22.29 10.97
N LYS A 792 8.24 -22.09 11.41
CA LYS A 792 9.39 -21.84 10.53
C LYS A 792 10.67 -22.37 11.18
N TYR A 793 11.39 -23.24 10.47
CA TYR A 793 12.79 -23.53 10.78
C TYR A 793 13.67 -22.37 10.28
N MET A 794 14.72 -22.03 11.02
CA MET A 794 15.67 -20.96 10.69
C MET A 794 17.10 -21.48 10.80
N GLU A 795 18.05 -20.80 10.15
CA GLU A 795 19.47 -20.96 10.45
C GLU A 795 19.85 -20.12 11.68
N ALA A 796 20.90 -20.49 12.41
CA ALA A 796 21.29 -19.83 13.67
C ALA A 796 21.50 -18.30 13.54
N SER A 797 22.01 -17.83 12.39
CA SER A 797 22.15 -16.40 12.11
C SER A 797 20.79 -15.72 11.84
N GLU A 798 19.89 -16.38 11.13
CA GLU A 798 18.54 -15.85 10.86
C GLU A 798 17.72 -15.77 12.15
N MET A 799 17.86 -16.77 13.04
CA MET A 799 17.27 -16.73 14.39
C MET A 799 17.85 -15.58 15.23
N SER A 800 19.16 -15.34 15.15
CA SER A 800 19.82 -14.23 15.86
C SER A 800 19.33 -12.87 15.38
N ASP A 801 19.24 -12.67 14.06
CA ASP A 801 18.69 -11.46 13.44
C ASP A 801 17.20 -11.29 13.79
N TYR A 802 16.43 -12.39 13.79
CA TYR A 802 15.00 -12.37 14.13
C TYR A 802 14.77 -11.93 15.58
N ILE A 803 15.46 -12.54 16.55
CA ILE A 803 15.38 -12.17 17.97
C ILE A 803 15.77 -10.70 18.19
N ALA A 804 16.76 -10.19 17.45
CA ALA A 804 17.14 -8.77 17.51
C ALA A 804 16.06 -7.78 16.99
N THR A 805 15.02 -8.25 16.28
CA THR A 805 13.86 -7.42 15.90
C THR A 805 12.73 -7.45 16.94
N LEU A 806 12.73 -8.41 17.86
CA LEU A 806 11.68 -8.59 18.85
C LEU A 806 11.74 -7.50 19.93
N LYS A 807 10.60 -7.25 20.56
CA LYS A 807 10.46 -6.28 21.66
C LYS A 807 9.96 -7.01 22.90
N GLU A 808 10.53 -6.69 24.05
CA GLU A 808 9.99 -7.15 25.33
C GLU A 808 8.64 -6.48 25.64
N TYR A 809 7.79 -7.18 26.39
CA TYR A 809 6.55 -6.64 26.90
C TYR A 809 6.80 -5.67 28.06
N GLU A 810 6.65 -4.37 27.79
CA GLU A 810 6.54 -3.37 28.85
C GLU A 810 5.20 -3.56 29.59
N TYR A 811 5.25 -3.73 30.92
CA TYR A 811 4.05 -3.95 31.73
C TYR A 811 3.07 -2.77 31.65
N ILE A 812 1.93 -2.96 31.02
CA ILE A 812 0.83 -1.98 31.00
C ILE A 812 -0.09 -2.25 32.20
N SER A 813 -0.20 -1.28 33.10
CA SER A 813 -1.11 -1.41 34.25
C SER A 813 -2.56 -1.59 33.78
N PRO A 814 -3.31 -2.58 34.29
CA PRO A 814 -4.76 -2.61 34.11
C PRO A 814 -5.46 -1.35 34.65
N TYR A 815 -4.83 -0.63 35.58
CA TYR A 815 -5.41 0.55 36.21
C TYR A 815 -5.13 1.87 35.47
N THR A 816 -4.55 1.86 34.25
CA THR A 816 -4.23 3.08 33.46
C THR A 816 -5.34 4.14 33.48
N ASN A 817 -6.60 3.78 33.22
CA ASN A 817 -7.72 4.73 33.24
C ASN A 817 -7.95 5.38 34.63
N ARG A 818 -7.67 4.68 35.73
CA ARG A 818 -7.72 5.19 37.11
C ARG A 818 -6.47 6.00 37.45
N ILE A 819 -5.29 5.57 36.96
CA ILE A 819 -4.02 6.30 37.09
C ILE A 819 -4.14 7.67 36.43
N ASP A 820 -4.60 7.72 35.19
CA ASP A 820 -4.79 8.97 34.43
C ASP A 820 -5.90 9.84 35.03
N SER A 821 -6.99 9.24 35.54
CA SER A 821 -8.01 9.99 36.28
C SER A 821 -7.48 10.65 37.56
N LEU A 822 -6.57 9.98 38.29
CA LEU A 822 -5.93 10.53 39.48
C LEU A 822 -4.87 11.58 39.12
N ALA A 823 -4.08 11.36 38.06
CA ALA A 823 -3.11 12.32 37.56
C ALA A 823 -3.80 13.61 37.09
N ALA A 824 -4.92 13.51 36.36
CA ALA A 824 -5.73 14.66 35.97
C ALA A 824 -6.37 15.38 37.18
N LYS A 825 -6.90 14.63 38.15
CA LYS A 825 -7.44 15.16 39.42
C LYS A 825 -6.39 15.95 40.23
N TYR A 826 -5.13 15.54 40.15
CA TYR A 826 -4.01 16.11 40.90
C TYR A 826 -3.01 16.88 40.04
N ALA A 827 -3.36 17.25 38.80
CA ALA A 827 -2.49 17.99 37.88
C ALA A 827 -2.11 19.40 38.38
N SER A 828 -2.85 19.93 39.36
CA SER A 828 -2.57 21.18 40.07
C SER A 828 -2.16 20.95 41.54
N ALA A 829 -1.65 19.77 41.89
CA ALA A 829 -1.10 19.50 43.22
C ALA A 829 0.14 20.36 43.48
N THR A 830 0.26 20.89 44.69
CA THR A 830 1.47 21.59 45.14
C THR A 830 2.50 20.54 45.55
N PRO A 831 3.71 20.52 44.97
CA PRO A 831 4.71 19.52 45.32
C PRO A 831 5.19 19.64 46.78
N GLY A 832 5.64 18.52 47.35
CA GLY A 832 5.99 18.39 48.77
C GLY A 832 4.82 17.91 49.65
N GLY A 833 5.10 17.68 50.93
CA GLY A 833 4.12 17.13 51.88
C GLY A 833 4.09 15.60 51.89
N THR A 834 2.94 14.98 52.22
CA THR A 834 2.83 13.51 52.36
C THR A 834 2.00 12.85 51.26
N LEU A 835 2.61 11.93 50.50
CA LEU A 835 1.93 11.10 49.50
C LEU A 835 1.61 9.71 50.06
N PHE A 836 0.33 9.33 50.05
CA PHE A 836 -0.14 7.98 50.35
C PHE A 836 -0.37 7.23 49.04
N LEU A 837 0.35 6.13 48.84
CA LEU A 837 0.25 5.25 47.68
C LEU A 837 0.13 3.78 48.12
N GLY A 838 -0.56 2.98 47.30
CA GLY A 838 -0.79 1.58 47.60
C GLY A 838 -2.15 1.06 47.16
N SER A 839 -2.48 -0.13 47.65
CA SER A 839 -3.65 -0.89 47.22
C SER A 839 -4.95 -0.45 47.92
N SER A 840 -5.94 -1.35 48.04
CA SER A 840 -7.30 -1.05 48.50
C SER A 840 -7.36 -0.46 49.92
N THR A 841 -6.45 -0.84 50.83
CA THR A 841 -6.37 -0.21 52.16
C THR A 841 -6.15 1.31 52.09
N ILE A 842 -5.40 1.78 51.08
CA ILE A 842 -5.12 3.21 50.88
C ILE A 842 -6.26 3.88 50.08
N ASP A 843 -6.71 3.26 48.99
CA ASP A 843 -7.82 3.77 48.15
C ASP A 843 -9.14 3.93 48.95
N PHE A 844 -9.43 2.99 49.85
CA PHE A 844 -10.68 2.98 50.62
C PHE A 844 -10.63 3.80 51.92
N TRP A 845 -9.47 4.35 52.31
CA TRP A 845 -9.31 5.14 53.53
C TRP A 845 -9.86 6.57 53.35
N SER A 846 -11.17 6.72 53.19
CA SER A 846 -11.83 7.98 52.84
C SER A 846 -11.58 9.15 53.82
N THR A 847 -11.27 8.86 55.08
CA THR A 847 -11.00 9.83 56.15
C THR A 847 -9.54 10.28 56.29
N TRP A 848 -8.61 9.74 55.48
CA TRP A 848 -7.14 9.92 55.59
C TRP A 848 -6.68 11.35 55.95
N ALA A 849 -7.21 12.39 55.30
CA ALA A 849 -6.78 13.77 55.52
C ALA A 849 -7.17 14.30 56.92
N THR A 850 -8.36 13.95 57.40
CA THR A 850 -8.84 14.30 58.75
C THR A 850 -8.11 13.46 59.80
N ASP A 851 -7.94 12.17 59.53
CA ASP A 851 -7.28 11.22 60.42
C ASP A 851 -5.81 11.57 60.68
N CYS A 852 -5.08 11.97 59.63
CA CYS A 852 -3.72 12.49 59.72
C CYS A 852 -3.63 13.97 60.14
N ALA A 853 -4.75 14.61 60.48
CA ALA A 853 -4.83 16.02 60.88
C ALA A 853 -4.13 17.01 59.92
N LEU A 854 -4.28 16.79 58.61
CA LEU A 854 -3.74 17.65 57.56
C LEU A 854 -4.59 18.93 57.45
N THR A 855 -4.28 19.91 58.31
CA THR A 855 -4.95 21.23 58.35
C THR A 855 -4.45 22.17 57.25
N ASP A 856 -5.22 23.24 57.00
CA ASP A 856 -4.89 24.34 56.08
C ASP A 856 -3.42 24.80 56.21
N GLY A 857 -2.56 24.36 55.28
CA GLY A 857 -1.12 24.64 55.25
C GLY A 857 -0.22 23.40 55.15
N VAL A 858 -0.71 22.20 55.48
CA VAL A 858 0.04 20.94 55.28
C VAL A 858 -0.49 20.21 54.04
N THR A 859 0.32 20.11 52.99
CA THR A 859 -0.05 19.35 51.79
C THR A 859 0.04 17.85 52.02
N GLY A 860 -0.89 17.12 51.43
CA GLY A 860 -0.85 15.68 51.32
C GLY A 860 -1.85 15.19 50.30
N TYR A 861 -1.61 13.99 49.78
CA TYR A 861 -2.35 13.42 48.66
C TYR A 861 -2.51 11.92 48.85
N ASN A 862 -3.72 11.41 48.67
CA ASN A 862 -3.98 9.97 48.57
C ASN A 862 -4.26 9.63 47.11
N VAL A 863 -3.38 8.80 46.54
CA VAL A 863 -3.45 8.33 45.15
C VAL A 863 -3.68 6.81 45.07
N GLY A 864 -4.07 6.17 46.16
CA GLY A 864 -4.27 4.72 46.23
C GLY A 864 -5.22 4.17 45.17
N ILE A 865 -5.00 2.92 44.77
CA ILE A 865 -5.78 2.22 43.75
C ILE A 865 -6.05 0.78 44.20
N GLY A 866 -7.31 0.45 44.41
CA GLY A 866 -7.77 -0.89 44.82
C GLY A 866 -7.34 -1.99 43.85
N GLY A 867 -6.70 -3.02 44.40
CA GLY A 867 -6.24 -4.21 43.66
C GLY A 867 -4.82 -4.12 43.08
N THR A 868 -4.13 -2.97 43.15
CA THR A 868 -2.78 -2.82 42.57
C THR A 868 -1.73 -3.80 43.11
N LEU A 869 -0.83 -4.19 42.21
CA LEU A 869 0.43 -4.91 42.44
C LEU A 869 1.60 -3.91 42.57
N VAL A 870 2.83 -4.37 42.84
CA VAL A 870 4.02 -3.47 42.86
C VAL A 870 4.32 -2.91 41.46
N GLU A 871 4.12 -3.73 40.43
CA GLU A 871 4.34 -3.42 39.01
C GLU A 871 3.45 -2.26 38.52
N ASP A 872 2.22 -2.16 39.04
CA ASP A 872 1.33 -1.02 38.80
C ASP A 872 1.94 0.31 39.28
N TRP A 873 2.72 0.28 40.37
CA TRP A 873 3.36 1.47 40.93
C TRP A 873 4.63 1.87 40.20
N PHE A 874 5.33 0.92 39.57
CA PHE A 874 6.36 1.23 38.57
C PHE A 874 5.73 1.91 37.34
N TYR A 875 4.65 1.35 36.78
CA TYR A 875 3.95 1.95 35.63
C TYR A 875 3.32 3.32 35.97
N ALA A 876 2.79 3.49 37.18
CA ALA A 876 2.22 4.75 37.65
C ALA A 876 3.28 5.79 38.06
N TYR A 877 4.57 5.45 38.13
CA TYR A 877 5.59 6.25 38.81
C TYR A 877 5.65 7.70 38.31
N ASP A 878 5.83 7.92 37.00
CA ASP A 878 5.96 9.27 36.43
C ASP A 878 4.62 10.04 36.37
N LYS A 879 3.49 9.39 36.65
CA LYS A 879 2.14 9.99 36.68
C LYS A 879 1.62 10.29 38.09
N LEU A 880 1.94 9.44 39.08
CA LEU A 880 1.36 9.48 40.42
C LEU A 880 2.38 9.46 41.58
N VAL A 881 3.67 9.29 41.32
CA VAL A 881 4.72 9.33 42.37
C VAL A 881 5.62 10.52 42.14
N LYS A 882 6.27 10.59 40.98
CA LYS A 882 7.26 11.63 40.63
C LYS A 882 6.71 13.06 40.65
N PRO A 883 5.52 13.37 40.10
CA PRO A 883 5.04 14.76 40.01
C PRO A 883 4.79 15.43 41.37
N PHE A 884 4.59 14.65 42.43
CA PHE A 884 4.32 15.18 43.77
C PHE A 884 5.56 15.65 44.50
N ASN A 885 6.78 15.20 44.14
CA ASN A 885 8.04 15.51 44.84
C ASN A 885 7.86 15.49 46.38
N ALA A 886 7.23 14.43 46.89
CA ALA A 886 6.65 14.41 48.22
C ALA A 886 7.74 14.29 49.29
N SER A 887 7.74 15.19 50.28
CA SER A 887 8.68 15.16 51.41
C SER A 887 8.53 13.92 52.29
N ARG A 888 7.41 13.20 52.16
CA ARG A 888 7.14 11.93 52.80
C ARG A 888 6.33 11.00 51.89
N PHE A 889 6.74 9.75 51.80
CA PHE A 889 6.01 8.68 51.10
C PHE A 889 5.48 7.66 52.12
N VAL A 890 4.22 7.27 51.98
CA VAL A 890 3.58 6.22 52.79
C VAL A 890 3.05 5.15 51.84
N ILE A 891 3.65 3.96 51.90
CA ILE A 891 3.52 2.89 50.91
C ILE A 891 2.86 1.66 51.55
N PHE A 892 1.80 1.14 50.92
CA PHE A 892 1.19 -0.14 51.30
C PHE A 892 0.77 -0.95 50.06
N VAL A 893 1.63 -1.86 49.60
CA VAL A 893 1.39 -2.73 48.44
C VAL A 893 2.19 -4.05 48.58
N GLY A 894 2.04 -5.00 47.66
CA GLY A 894 2.70 -6.32 47.67
C GLY A 894 1.82 -7.45 48.21
N GLY A 895 0.88 -7.18 49.13
CA GLY A 895 -0.07 -8.20 49.59
C GLY A 895 -0.97 -8.79 48.48
N ASN A 896 -1.18 -8.04 47.39
CA ASN A 896 -1.93 -8.50 46.21
C ASN A 896 -1.09 -9.35 45.24
N ASN A 897 0.24 -9.13 45.17
CA ASN A 897 1.13 -10.00 44.41
C ASN A 897 1.00 -11.44 44.92
N ILE A 898 1.04 -11.63 46.25
CA ILE A 898 0.78 -12.94 46.86
C ILE A 898 -0.68 -13.41 46.64
N ASN A 899 -1.68 -12.60 47.00
CA ASN A 899 -3.07 -13.08 47.16
C ASN A 899 -3.95 -13.00 45.90
N ALA A 900 -3.52 -12.27 44.87
CA ALA A 900 -4.21 -12.13 43.60
C ALA A 900 -3.37 -12.62 42.42
N ASN A 901 -2.05 -12.37 42.41
CA ASN A 901 -1.16 -12.84 41.34
C ASN A 901 -0.47 -14.19 41.66
N GLY A 902 -0.47 -14.66 42.92
CA GLY A 902 0.19 -15.91 43.29
C GLY A 902 1.73 -15.84 43.28
N ASP A 903 2.30 -14.64 43.34
CA ASP A 903 3.75 -14.41 43.36
C ASP A 903 4.40 -14.97 44.63
N THR A 904 5.70 -15.25 44.54
CA THR A 904 6.49 -15.61 45.73
C THR A 904 6.81 -14.37 46.58
N ALA A 905 7.03 -14.61 47.87
CA ALA A 905 7.52 -13.64 48.82
C ALA A 905 8.83 -12.98 48.38
N GLU A 906 9.69 -13.74 47.72
CA GLU A 906 11.02 -13.30 47.30
C GLU A 906 10.95 -12.36 46.09
N TYR A 907 10.19 -12.73 45.05
CA TYR A 907 9.95 -11.86 43.91
C TYR A 907 9.27 -10.55 44.34
N THR A 908 8.23 -10.64 45.18
CA THR A 908 7.49 -9.47 45.69
C THR A 908 8.36 -8.55 46.55
N ALA A 909 9.19 -9.11 47.44
CA ALA A 909 10.11 -8.33 48.26
C ALA A 909 11.21 -7.64 47.41
N ASN A 910 11.75 -8.33 46.42
CA ASN A 910 12.76 -7.77 45.51
C ASN A 910 12.19 -6.64 44.63
N LEU A 911 10.92 -6.73 44.21
CA LEU A 911 10.24 -5.62 43.52
C LEU A 911 9.99 -4.42 44.45
N LEU A 912 9.52 -4.66 45.68
CA LEU A 912 9.31 -3.61 46.68
C LEU A 912 10.61 -2.87 47.00
N ASP A 913 11.71 -3.61 47.17
CA ASP A 913 13.03 -3.02 47.43
C ASP A 913 13.51 -2.13 46.28
N GLN A 914 13.38 -2.60 45.03
CA GLN A 914 13.70 -1.81 43.84
C GLN A 914 12.81 -0.56 43.72
N PHE A 915 11.51 -0.67 44.05
CA PHE A 915 10.57 0.45 43.99
C PHE A 915 10.90 1.51 45.04
N ILE A 916 11.17 1.10 46.28
CA ILE A 916 11.57 1.97 47.39
C ILE A 916 12.93 2.62 47.10
N LEU A 917 13.89 1.87 46.55
CA LEU A 917 15.19 2.39 46.11
C LEU A 917 15.02 3.43 44.99
N LYS A 918 14.13 3.21 44.01
CA LYS A 918 13.82 4.18 42.96
C LYS A 918 13.19 5.47 43.51
N ILE A 919 12.36 5.38 44.55
CA ILE A 919 11.85 6.58 45.26
C ILE A 919 13.03 7.31 45.94
N HIS A 920 13.87 6.60 46.70
CA HIS A 920 15.01 7.22 47.40
C HIS A 920 16.04 7.86 46.45
N GLN A 921 16.32 7.25 45.29
CA GLN A 921 17.27 7.78 44.31
C GLN A 921 16.80 9.09 43.65
N GLU A 922 15.49 9.25 43.42
CA GLU A 922 14.90 10.49 42.89
C GLU A 922 14.66 11.53 44.00
N PHE A 923 14.34 11.08 45.22
CA PHE A 923 13.93 11.90 46.37
C PHE A 923 14.76 11.61 47.64
N PRO A 924 16.08 11.87 47.64
CA PRO A 924 16.99 11.43 48.70
C PRO A 924 16.72 12.05 50.08
N ASP A 925 16.15 13.26 50.12
CA ASP A 925 15.82 13.98 51.36
C ASP A 925 14.44 13.61 51.96
N SER A 926 13.71 12.66 51.37
CA SER A 926 12.31 12.37 51.73
C SER A 926 12.14 11.18 52.68
N GLU A 927 11.23 11.30 53.64
CA GLU A 927 10.95 10.23 54.59
C GLU A 927 10.09 9.12 53.93
N ILE A 928 10.63 7.91 53.77
CA ILE A 928 9.87 6.77 53.20
C ILE A 928 9.38 5.85 54.32
N TYR A 929 8.08 5.57 54.35
CA TYR A 929 7.45 4.61 55.25
C TYR A 929 6.79 3.48 54.45
N TYR A 930 7.19 2.24 54.73
CA TYR A 930 6.52 1.05 54.20
C TYR A 930 5.71 0.37 55.31
N ILE A 931 4.40 0.24 55.12
CA ILE A 931 3.51 -0.42 56.07
C ILE A 931 3.48 -1.92 55.73
N TYR A 932 3.83 -2.78 56.69
CA TYR A 932 3.87 -4.22 56.47
C TYR A 932 2.47 -4.78 56.15
N SER A 933 2.43 -5.90 55.40
CA SER A 933 1.19 -6.61 55.08
C SER A 933 0.46 -7.06 56.36
N LEU A 934 -0.87 -6.89 56.39
CA LEU A 934 -1.68 -6.87 57.62
C LEU A 934 -2.11 -8.27 58.09
N PRO A 935 -2.37 -8.49 59.39
CA PRO A 935 -3.02 -9.70 59.90
C PRO A 935 -4.50 -9.74 59.49
N THR A 936 -4.75 -10.02 58.22
CA THR A 936 -6.10 -10.16 57.64
C THR A 936 -6.69 -11.53 57.97
N PRO A 937 -8.00 -11.66 58.26
CA PRO A 937 -8.66 -12.97 58.45
C PRO A 937 -8.41 -14.01 57.35
N SER A 938 -8.18 -13.59 56.10
CA SER A 938 -7.82 -14.50 55.00
C SER A 938 -6.37 -15.03 55.06
N ASN A 939 -5.47 -14.38 55.82
CA ASN A 939 -4.03 -14.70 55.81
C ASN A 939 -3.41 -14.95 57.18
N TYR A 940 -4.09 -14.66 58.30
CA TYR A 940 -3.54 -14.79 59.65
C TYR A 940 -4.54 -15.41 60.62
N ALA A 941 -4.14 -16.51 61.25
CA ALA A 941 -4.92 -17.18 62.30
C ALA A 941 -4.01 -17.95 63.27
N ASN A 942 -4.37 -17.97 64.55
CA ASN A 942 -3.64 -18.68 65.63
C ASN A 942 -2.12 -18.35 65.70
N GLY A 943 -1.74 -17.11 65.38
CA GLY A 943 -0.35 -16.63 65.38
C GLY A 943 0.48 -17.04 64.17
N VAL A 944 -0.15 -17.55 63.10
CA VAL A 944 0.52 -18.04 61.89
C VAL A 944 -0.06 -17.37 60.65
N TYR A 945 0.82 -16.88 59.78
CA TYR A 945 0.47 -16.37 58.45
C TYR A 945 0.42 -17.49 57.39
N THR A 946 -0.33 -17.29 56.32
CA THR A 946 -0.17 -18.04 55.06
C THR A 946 1.28 -17.92 54.56
N TYR A 947 1.85 -19.00 54.02
CA TYR A 947 3.31 -19.16 53.89
C TYR A 947 4.01 -18.00 53.17
N GLU A 948 3.67 -17.74 51.90
CA GLU A 948 4.28 -16.65 51.11
C GLU A 948 3.97 -15.26 51.71
N TYR A 949 2.79 -15.05 52.26
CA TYR A 949 2.38 -13.77 52.87
C TYR A 949 3.21 -13.47 54.13
N GLY A 950 3.45 -14.48 54.97
CA GLY A 950 4.34 -14.38 56.14
C GLY A 950 5.81 -14.23 55.74
N GLN A 951 6.27 -14.96 54.72
CA GLN A 951 7.63 -14.84 54.18
C GLN A 951 7.91 -13.45 53.58
N LEU A 952 6.89 -12.79 53.01
CA LEU A 952 6.98 -11.40 52.54
C LEU A 952 7.15 -10.42 53.72
N ILE A 953 6.39 -10.61 54.80
CA ILE A 953 6.52 -9.78 56.02
C ILE A 953 7.92 -9.93 56.64
N VAL A 954 8.49 -11.14 56.66
CA VAL A 954 9.87 -11.38 57.14
C VAL A 954 10.88 -10.65 56.26
N ARG A 955 10.86 -10.87 54.94
CA ARG A 955 11.81 -10.22 53.99
C ARG A 955 11.72 -8.69 54.05
N MET A 956 10.51 -8.13 54.11
CA MET A 956 10.36 -6.66 54.24
C MET A 956 10.81 -6.13 55.59
N LYS A 957 10.73 -6.90 56.68
CA LYS A 957 11.33 -6.55 57.98
C LYS A 957 12.86 -6.55 57.92
N GLU A 958 13.46 -7.46 57.15
CA GLU A 958 14.91 -7.50 56.92
C GLU A 958 15.39 -6.34 56.03
N ILE A 959 14.66 -6.02 54.96
CA ILE A 959 14.93 -4.86 54.08
C ILE A 959 14.83 -3.55 54.87
N CYS A 960 13.73 -3.30 55.59
CA CYS A 960 13.56 -2.09 56.40
C CYS A 960 14.48 -2.01 57.63
N ALA A 961 15.18 -3.09 58.00
CA ALA A 961 16.22 -3.09 59.03
C ALA A 961 17.64 -2.88 58.47
N THR A 962 17.82 -2.97 57.14
CA THR A 962 19.12 -2.85 56.46
C THR A 962 19.26 -1.64 55.53
N ARG A 963 18.16 -0.91 55.29
CA ARG A 963 18.13 0.36 54.55
C ARG A 963 17.75 1.50 55.49
N ASP A 964 18.60 2.52 55.58
CA ASP A 964 18.44 3.67 56.47
C ASP A 964 17.41 4.70 55.98
N TYR A 965 17.12 4.71 54.68
CA TYR A 965 16.15 5.61 54.03
C TYR A 965 14.68 5.15 54.09
N VAL A 966 14.36 3.98 54.65
CA VAL A 966 12.98 3.50 54.76
C VAL A 966 12.65 2.94 56.15
N THR A 967 11.58 3.46 56.75
CA THR A 967 11.05 2.97 58.03
C THR A 967 9.90 2.00 57.80
N GLY A 968 10.06 0.77 58.28
CA GLY A 968 8.97 -0.22 58.28
C GLY A 968 7.99 0.00 59.44
N VAL A 969 6.69 0.02 59.14
CA VAL A 969 5.62 0.25 60.12
C VAL A 969 4.81 -1.02 60.34
N ASP A 970 4.76 -1.48 61.59
CA ASP A 970 4.05 -2.70 61.99
C ASP A 970 2.66 -2.39 62.55
N MET A 971 1.65 -3.10 62.03
CA MET A 971 0.24 -2.98 62.39
C MET A 971 -0.28 -4.20 63.17
N GLU A 972 0.52 -5.25 63.35
CA GLU A 972 0.03 -6.55 63.84
C GLU A 972 -0.57 -6.42 65.25
N ALA A 973 0.12 -5.75 66.17
CA ALA A 973 -0.33 -5.53 67.55
C ALA A 973 -1.50 -4.52 67.68
N ALA A 974 -1.89 -3.83 66.60
CA ALA A 974 -3.03 -2.90 66.58
C ALA A 974 -4.28 -3.51 65.93
N LEU A 975 -4.12 -4.54 65.10
CA LEU A 975 -5.21 -5.18 64.35
C LEU A 975 -5.47 -6.64 64.76
N SER A 976 -4.60 -7.23 65.58
CA SER A 976 -4.76 -8.59 66.13
C SER A 976 -4.74 -8.62 67.66
N GLN A 977 -5.38 -9.63 68.23
CA GLN A 977 -5.36 -9.96 69.65
C GLN A 977 -5.30 -11.49 69.79
N ASP A 978 -4.52 -11.99 70.76
CA ASP A 978 -4.43 -13.43 71.08
C ASP A 978 -4.16 -14.31 69.84
N GLY A 979 -3.26 -13.83 68.96
CA GLY A 979 -2.85 -14.49 67.71
C GLY A 979 -3.90 -14.49 66.60
N ASN A 980 -4.98 -13.71 66.70
CA ASN A 980 -6.06 -13.69 65.71
C ASN A 980 -6.48 -12.24 65.37
N PRO A 981 -6.97 -11.95 64.14
CA PRO A 981 -7.44 -10.61 63.78
C PRO A 981 -8.64 -10.19 64.64
N ILE A 982 -8.67 -8.93 65.08
CA ILE A 982 -9.71 -8.45 66.01
C ILE A 982 -11.09 -8.50 65.34
N PRO A 983 -12.08 -9.24 65.91
CA PRO A 983 -13.41 -9.33 65.35
C PRO A 983 -14.08 -7.95 65.21
N GLY A 984 -14.54 -7.64 63.99
CA GLY A 984 -15.17 -6.36 63.67
C GLY A 984 -14.22 -5.25 63.22
N TYR A 985 -12.89 -5.44 63.24
CA TYR A 985 -11.94 -4.52 62.59
C TYR A 985 -11.82 -4.76 61.08
N PHE A 986 -12.35 -5.89 60.58
CA PHE A 986 -12.36 -6.28 59.18
C PHE A 986 -13.79 -6.46 58.66
N LEU A 987 -13.97 -6.30 57.35
CA LEU A 987 -15.22 -6.58 56.65
C LEU A 987 -15.44 -8.09 56.46
N SER A 988 -16.64 -8.45 56.01
CA SER A 988 -17.02 -9.86 55.76
C SER A 988 -16.27 -10.55 54.61
N ASP A 989 -15.42 -9.83 53.87
CA ASP A 989 -14.50 -10.41 52.89
C ASP A 989 -13.22 -10.99 53.52
N GLY A 990 -12.94 -10.67 54.78
CA GLY A 990 -11.75 -11.15 55.51
C GLY A 990 -10.44 -10.46 55.09
N ILE A 991 -10.49 -9.38 54.32
CA ILE A 991 -9.32 -8.68 53.79
C ILE A 991 -9.35 -7.19 54.14
N HIS A 992 -10.45 -6.48 53.86
CA HIS A 992 -10.51 -5.03 54.02
C HIS A 992 -10.90 -4.62 55.44
N MET A 993 -10.43 -3.46 55.89
CA MET A 993 -10.76 -2.94 57.22
C MET A 993 -12.16 -2.31 57.29
N SER A 994 -12.79 -2.40 58.45
CA SER A 994 -13.97 -1.62 58.82
C SER A 994 -13.57 -0.22 59.30
N GLU A 995 -14.55 0.65 59.54
CA GLU A 995 -14.34 1.94 60.22
C GLU A 995 -13.60 1.80 61.56
N ALA A 996 -13.87 0.73 62.33
CA ALA A 996 -13.19 0.44 63.58
C ALA A 996 -11.72 -0.01 63.35
N GLY A 997 -11.45 -0.75 62.27
CA GLY A 997 -10.09 -1.10 61.86
C GLY A 997 -9.30 0.14 61.42
N TYR A 998 -9.90 1.01 60.61
CA TYR A 998 -9.31 2.31 60.25
C TYR A 998 -9.04 3.20 61.48
N ALA A 999 -9.93 3.21 62.48
CA ALA A 999 -9.69 3.93 63.74
C ALA A 999 -8.52 3.37 64.59
N ALA A 1000 -8.16 2.08 64.42
CA ALA A 1000 -6.96 1.50 65.03
C ALA A 1000 -5.69 1.81 64.22
N TRP A 1001 -5.74 1.60 62.90
CA TRP A 1001 -4.71 1.98 61.91
C TRP A 1001 -4.29 3.44 62.06
N THR A 1002 -5.25 4.37 62.16
CA THR A 1002 -5.01 5.81 62.28
C THR A 1002 -4.17 6.17 63.51
N LYS A 1003 -4.30 5.44 64.62
CA LYS A 1003 -3.44 5.66 65.81
C LYS A 1003 -1.99 5.30 65.53
N VAL A 1004 -1.76 4.15 64.90
CA VAL A 1004 -0.40 3.73 64.51
C VAL A 1004 0.20 4.70 63.49
N VAL A 1005 -0.54 5.12 62.47
CA VAL A 1005 -0.07 6.13 61.50
C VAL A 1005 0.27 7.45 62.18
N ARG A 1006 -0.60 7.99 63.03
CA ARG A 1006 -0.35 9.25 63.76
C ARG A 1006 0.90 9.16 64.64
N LYS A 1007 1.07 8.06 65.37
CA LYS A 1007 2.19 7.81 66.29
C LYS A 1007 3.51 7.53 65.58
N GLU A 1008 3.51 6.67 64.55
CA GLU A 1008 4.75 6.20 63.91
C GLU A 1008 5.17 7.00 62.70
N ILE A 1009 4.24 7.61 61.95
CA ILE A 1009 4.56 8.36 60.73
C ILE A 1009 4.56 9.88 61.02
N PHE A 1010 3.53 10.39 61.69
CA PHE A 1010 3.40 11.83 62.00
C PHE A 1010 3.99 12.25 63.35
N LYS A 1011 4.46 11.28 64.15
CA LYS A 1011 5.01 11.45 65.51
C LYS A 1011 4.14 12.29 66.45
N TYR A 1012 2.82 12.25 66.26
CA TYR A 1012 1.86 12.81 67.21
C TYR A 1012 1.84 11.95 68.47
N LEU A 1013 1.95 12.60 69.63
CA LEU A 1013 1.71 12.00 70.93
C LEU A 1013 0.20 12.02 71.22
N ASP A 1014 -0.31 10.96 71.84
CA ASP A 1014 -1.74 10.77 72.19
C ASP A 1014 -2.27 11.78 73.22
#